data_AF-A0A1B0AKK3-F1
#
_entry.id   AF-A0A1B0AKK3-F1
#
_cell.length_a   1.000
_cell.length_b   1.000
_cell.length_c   1.000
_cell.angle_alpha   90.00
_cell.angle_beta   90.00
_cell.angle_gamma   90.00
#
_symmetry.space_group_name_H-M   'P 1'
#
loop_
_entity.id
_entity.type
_entity.pdbx_description
1 polymer ?
#
loop_
_entity_poly.entity_id
_entity_poly.type
_entity_poly.pdbx_seq_one_letter_code
_entity_poly.pdbx_strand_id
1 'polypeptide(L)'
;MPEVEEKGKTTLTKKTENVAPGGVQTRVVGPVPPLGGLWRDLIAYWILGLCNIYGYVVMLSAAHDVLDKFPHQTRSDKPHERDCHLVSTGAILLADVLPAMFVKMIMPFVPFRVHFLVALAVIFSAAGFLLVAMAYFEWMAILGVVITSASCGIGEATFLGYSSKFNKNVVSTWSSGGGAAGVIGSLSYAALTEFKFSPSESMLVMLIFPFIEAISFWVLLRKPQRAAASAITGALIEDQKPLIGFAQKFAYARTLVEYMMPLGLVFFFEYFINQGLFELVLFKNIFLDKSSQYRWLNVAYRIGEFVARSSVNLFQFPKIWLMVVFQFMNLVYFFTEVTFNYTPSVWITFTIVVWEGLLGGGAYVNTFYRMSHEIPPVRLQFAMSTVVQADAYGIALAGFLAIPVHNAICSLPLIESCASIIMVIIQTLHLAQSSEMVPPNIVIIMADDMGFDDVSFRGAKEFITPNIDALAYHGKILHRLYAPPMCTPSRSALLTGLYPFHTGTQHYILLNQEPWGPLTKFITMPEVFQAHGYSTNLIGKWHLGMGHKQFTPTYNGFDYHYGYWGAFIDYYDKTSKMETPGFSLGYDFRRNLDLECDKGNNTYVTDLFTAEAERIIMQNSGSKTLFLLVTHLAVHTANEEDPLQAPEEEIEKFSYIQDIRRRKYAAIVSKLDESVGRIVYALDRANKLNNTIVIFYSDNGAPTVGLFSNTGSNWPLRGQKNSPWEGGTRISGAIWAPLLQNRGSIFQQPMHVADWFATLAAAANIHLNQSLTLDGINLWTELVTSKTDTPPYSEREIVHSLDNQAEMYSYSKGQYKYIKGTSLEGRYDYHLSQRPKKIIDPREKYYYENIRQSAAFQALQKYDEKPLTNSRMHNLRVKASVQCEAKSLKPNSNCKPLEEECLFNVWKDPCEQRNLARLHKYDNIMKSMREDILKLKATAAPPLTGRGSPEYDPSRYDCTWTNYLDIFPKNYMLPCNRELLPCSRIA
;
A
#
# COMPACT_ATOMS: atom_id res chain seq x y z
N MET A 1 -39.62 -21.38 -39.21
CA MET A 1 -39.87 -22.75 -38.69
C MET A 1 -38.64 -23.59 -38.99
N PRO A 2 -38.07 -24.39 -38.06
CA PRO A 2 -38.12 -24.39 -36.59
C PRO A 2 -36.80 -23.83 -35.97
N GLU A 3 -36.83 -23.12 -34.84
CA GLU A 3 -36.52 -23.56 -33.44
C GLU A 3 -35.09 -24.09 -33.19
N VAL A 4 -34.29 -23.35 -32.40
CA VAL A 4 -33.87 -23.73 -31.02
C VAL A 4 -33.15 -22.53 -30.34
N GLU A 5 -33.58 -22.29 -29.10
CA GLU A 5 -33.08 -21.52 -27.94
C GLU A 5 -31.73 -20.76 -27.97
N GLU A 6 -31.78 -19.48 -27.60
CA GLU A 6 -30.68 -18.78 -26.92
C GLU A 6 -31.20 -17.93 -25.74
N LYS A 7 -30.50 -18.05 -24.60
CA LYS A 7 -30.81 -17.45 -23.30
C LYS A 7 -30.58 -15.93 -23.30
N GLY A 8 -31.65 -15.17 -23.12
CA GLY A 8 -31.61 -13.72 -22.90
C GLY A 8 -31.36 -13.33 -21.44
N LYS A 9 -30.32 -12.50 -21.24
CA LYS A 9 -30.14 -11.61 -20.09
C LYS A 9 -31.32 -10.65 -19.98
N THR A 10 -31.83 -10.40 -18.76
CA THR A 10 -32.81 -9.32 -18.55
C THR A 10 -32.39 -8.37 -17.44
N THR A 11 -32.06 -7.18 -17.90
CA THR A 11 -31.95 -5.90 -17.22
C THR A 11 -33.28 -5.54 -16.54
N LEU A 12 -33.26 -5.24 -15.24
CA LEU A 12 -34.44 -4.77 -14.49
C LEU A 12 -34.51 -3.23 -14.51
N THR A 13 -35.28 -2.71 -15.46
CA THR A 13 -35.78 -1.32 -15.46
C THR A 13 -36.93 -1.18 -14.47
N LYS A 14 -36.84 -0.19 -13.57
CA LYS A 14 -37.94 0.28 -12.71
C LYS A 14 -39.10 0.81 -13.55
N LYS A 15 -40.30 0.27 -13.34
CA LYS A 15 -41.58 0.90 -13.69
C LYS A 15 -42.30 1.29 -12.40
N THR A 16 -42.66 2.56 -12.32
CA THR A 16 -43.60 3.16 -11.39
C THR A 16 -45.04 2.76 -11.76
N GLU A 17 -45.82 2.30 -10.79
CA GLU A 17 -47.29 2.32 -10.87
C GLU A 17 -47.88 2.86 -9.56
N ASN A 18 -48.77 3.83 -9.74
CA ASN A 18 -49.62 4.44 -8.73
C ASN A 18 -50.80 3.50 -8.40
N VAL A 19 -51.15 3.36 -7.12
CA VAL A 19 -52.48 2.89 -6.70
C VAL A 19 -53.00 3.78 -5.55
N ALA A 20 -54.24 4.23 -5.72
CA ALA A 20 -55.02 5.13 -4.86
C ALA A 20 -55.53 4.44 -3.57
N PRO A 21 -56.08 5.20 -2.59
CA PRO A 21 -56.26 4.75 -1.21
C PRO A 21 -57.67 4.22 -0.93
N GLY A 22 -57.79 3.21 -0.05
CA GLY A 22 -59.06 2.84 0.57
C GLY A 22 -59.27 1.34 0.72
N GLY A 23 -58.93 0.81 1.91
CA GLY A 23 -59.23 -0.58 2.28
C GLY A 23 -58.99 -0.81 3.77
N VAL A 24 -60.03 -0.61 4.57
CA VAL A 24 -60.06 -0.94 6.00
C VAL A 24 -59.90 -2.46 6.14
N GLN A 25 -58.73 -2.92 6.59
CA GLN A 25 -58.57 -4.28 7.13
C GLN A 25 -58.68 -4.23 8.65
N THR A 26 -59.77 -4.78 9.15
CA THR A 26 -60.05 -5.04 10.56
C THR A 26 -58.95 -5.87 11.19
N ARG A 27 -58.12 -5.26 12.06
CA ARG A 27 -57.20 -5.96 12.96
C ARG A 27 -58.01 -6.75 13.98
N VAL A 28 -57.86 -8.08 13.96
CA VAL A 28 -58.35 -8.97 15.02
C VAL A 28 -57.60 -8.65 16.31
N VAL A 29 -58.27 -7.98 17.24
CA VAL A 29 -57.77 -7.70 18.59
C VAL A 29 -57.94 -8.97 19.43
N GLY A 30 -56.84 -9.65 19.76
CA GLY A 30 -56.84 -10.69 20.79
C GLY A 30 -57.14 -10.10 22.19
N PRO A 31 -57.60 -10.90 23.17
CA PRO A 31 -58.15 -10.37 24.42
C PRO A 31 -57.08 -9.63 25.22
N VAL A 32 -57.41 -8.41 25.65
CA VAL A 32 -56.63 -7.62 26.63
C VAL A 32 -56.71 -8.34 27.97
N PRO A 33 -55.58 -8.72 28.61
CA PRO A 33 -55.63 -9.31 29.95
C PRO A 33 -56.13 -8.26 30.97
N PRO A 34 -56.89 -8.66 32.00
CA PRO A 34 -57.55 -7.73 32.92
C PRO A 34 -56.53 -6.88 33.70
N LEU A 35 -56.88 -5.62 33.98
CA LEU A 35 -56.05 -4.57 34.62
C LEU A 35 -55.53 -4.89 36.04
N GLY A 36 -55.99 -5.96 36.68
CA GLY A 36 -55.56 -6.33 38.04
C GLY A 36 -54.08 -6.74 38.06
N GLY A 37 -53.23 -5.95 38.73
CA GLY A 37 -51.82 -6.28 39.01
C GLY A 37 -50.79 -5.86 37.95
N LEU A 38 -51.18 -5.11 36.91
CA LEU A 38 -50.24 -4.56 35.90
C LEU A 38 -49.12 -3.74 36.54
N TRP A 39 -49.43 -2.98 37.59
CA TRP A 39 -48.45 -2.18 38.33
C TRP A 39 -47.30 -3.03 38.90
N ARG A 40 -47.55 -4.28 39.32
CA ARG A 40 -46.50 -5.18 39.81
C ARG A 40 -45.52 -5.56 38.71
N ASP A 41 -46.02 -5.86 37.52
CA ASP A 41 -45.18 -6.23 36.38
C ASP A 41 -44.36 -5.03 35.89
N LEU A 42 -44.96 -3.83 35.89
CA LEU A 42 -44.28 -2.59 35.52
C LEU A 42 -43.14 -2.26 36.48
N ILE A 43 -43.38 -2.33 37.80
CA ILE A 43 -42.33 -2.12 38.82
C ILE A 43 -41.26 -3.20 38.72
N ALA A 44 -41.65 -4.47 38.57
CA ALA A 44 -40.68 -5.56 38.42
C ALA A 44 -39.75 -5.32 37.23
N TYR A 45 -40.28 -5.02 36.05
CA TYR A 45 -39.45 -4.76 34.86
C TYR A 45 -38.58 -3.50 34.99
N TRP A 46 -39.04 -2.48 35.72
CA TRP A 46 -38.21 -1.32 36.03
C TRP A 46 -37.00 -1.70 36.90
N ILE A 47 -37.22 -2.47 37.97
CA ILE A 47 -36.14 -2.93 38.85
C ILE A 47 -35.20 -3.91 38.13
N LEU A 48 -35.74 -4.80 37.30
CA LEU A 48 -34.94 -5.74 36.50
C LEU A 48 -34.06 -5.00 35.50
N GLY A 49 -34.58 -3.99 34.81
CA GLY A 49 -33.80 -3.14 33.91
C GLY A 49 -32.68 -2.41 34.63
N LEU A 50 -32.99 -1.88 35.83
CA LEU A 50 -32.02 -1.23 36.70
C LEU A 50 -30.89 -2.19 37.09
N CYS A 51 -31.22 -3.32 37.72
CA CYS A 51 -30.21 -4.21 38.30
C CYS A 51 -29.36 -4.91 37.23
N ASN A 52 -29.94 -5.31 36.10
CA ASN A 52 -29.22 -5.99 35.03
C ASN A 52 -28.10 -5.13 34.42
N ILE A 53 -28.37 -3.83 34.21
CA ILE A 53 -27.42 -2.90 33.59
C ILE A 53 -26.49 -2.26 34.63
N TYR A 54 -26.87 -2.27 35.91
CA TYR A 54 -26.12 -1.65 37.00
C TYR A 54 -24.66 -2.13 37.08
N GLY A 55 -24.45 -3.45 37.05
CA GLY A 55 -23.10 -4.03 37.13
C GLY A 55 -22.20 -3.58 35.98
N TYR A 56 -22.74 -3.54 34.76
CA TYR A 56 -22.02 -3.07 33.57
C TYR A 56 -21.55 -1.61 33.73
N VAL A 57 -22.44 -0.72 34.16
CA VAL A 57 -22.13 0.72 34.35
C VAL A 57 -21.08 0.94 35.44
N VAL A 58 -21.20 0.21 36.55
CA VAL A 58 -20.26 0.32 37.67
C VAL A 58 -18.89 -0.19 37.28
N MET A 59 -18.79 -1.32 36.56
CA MET A 59 -17.52 -1.88 36.13
C MET A 59 -16.79 -0.95 35.16
N LEU A 60 -17.50 -0.32 34.22
CA LEU A 60 -16.93 0.70 33.34
C LEU A 60 -16.41 1.91 34.12
N SER A 61 -17.12 2.32 35.17
CA SER A 61 -16.73 3.45 36.04
C SER A 61 -15.54 3.11 36.95
N ALA A 62 -15.44 1.86 37.40
CA ALA A 62 -14.41 1.36 38.31
C ALA A 62 -13.13 0.89 37.59
N ALA A 63 -13.19 0.61 36.29
CA ALA A 63 -12.09 0.02 35.54
C ALA A 63 -10.79 0.84 35.59
N HIS A 64 -10.89 2.18 35.61
CA HIS A 64 -9.71 3.05 35.74
C HIS A 64 -9.05 2.89 37.11
N ASP A 65 -9.82 2.96 38.19
CA ASP A 65 -9.34 2.85 39.58
C ASP A 65 -8.84 1.44 39.92
N VAL A 66 -9.34 0.41 39.22
CA VAL A 66 -8.94 -0.99 39.36
C VAL A 66 -7.62 -1.28 38.63
N LEU A 67 -7.40 -0.67 37.46
CA LEU A 67 -6.18 -0.84 36.67
C LEU A 67 -5.01 0.01 37.20
N ASP A 68 -5.29 1.19 37.79
CA ASP A 68 -4.28 2.06 38.43
C ASP A 68 -3.61 1.43 39.67
N LYS A 69 -4.14 0.31 40.20
CA LYS A 69 -3.47 -0.50 41.23
C LYS A 69 -2.23 -1.25 40.70
N PHE A 70 -2.03 -1.32 39.38
CA PHE A 70 -0.91 -2.03 38.75
C PHE A 70 0.03 -1.03 38.04
N PRO A 71 1.33 -1.04 38.33
CA PRO A 71 2.23 0.01 37.89
C PRO A 71 2.50 -0.08 36.37
N HIS A 72 1.87 0.81 35.59
CA HIS A 72 2.28 1.11 34.23
C HIS A 72 2.68 2.58 34.07
N GLN A 73 3.78 2.77 33.34
CA GLN A 73 4.55 3.99 33.21
C GLN A 73 3.71 5.17 32.69
N THR A 74 3.54 6.20 33.52
CA THR A 74 3.15 7.53 33.07
C THR A 74 4.39 8.33 32.68
N ARG A 75 4.29 9.04 31.55
CA ARG A 75 5.30 9.98 31.05
C ARG A 75 4.65 11.36 31.03
N SER A 76 5.17 12.30 31.82
CA SER A 76 5.00 13.76 31.64
C SER A 76 6.41 14.37 31.76
N ASP A 77 6.76 15.58 31.31
CA ASP A 77 6.01 16.76 30.90
C ASP A 77 6.79 17.43 29.76
N LYS A 78 6.13 17.81 28.67
CA LYS A 78 6.64 18.83 27.76
C LYS A 78 5.56 19.89 27.53
N PRO A 79 5.89 21.18 27.66
CA PRO A 79 4.93 22.24 27.33
C PRO A 79 4.70 22.22 25.82
N HIS A 80 3.42 22.26 25.41
CA HIS A 80 2.87 22.17 24.04
C HIS A 80 2.43 20.78 23.52
N GLU A 81 2.47 19.73 24.35
CA GLU A 81 1.96 18.40 23.98
C GLU A 81 0.53 18.21 24.57
N ARG A 82 -0.40 17.61 23.81
CA ARG A 82 -1.73 17.26 24.32
C ARG A 82 -1.55 16.23 25.45
N ASP A 83 -2.15 16.48 26.60
CA ASP A 83 -2.09 15.58 27.74
C ASP A 83 -2.97 14.35 27.47
N CYS A 84 -2.35 13.25 27.01
CA CYS A 84 -3.03 12.02 26.60
C CYS A 84 -2.49 10.80 27.38
N HIS A 85 -3.38 9.92 27.82
CA HIS A 85 -2.99 8.65 28.44
C HIS A 85 -2.62 7.59 27.39
N LEU A 86 -1.58 6.79 27.65
CA LEU A 86 -1.11 5.74 26.73
C LEU A 86 -2.11 4.59 26.53
N VAL A 87 -3.04 4.41 27.47
CA VAL A 87 -4.14 3.44 27.39
C VAL A 87 -5.41 4.22 27.10
N SER A 88 -5.79 4.30 25.82
CA SER A 88 -7.05 4.91 25.39
C SER A 88 -8.24 4.26 26.12
N THR A 89 -9.16 5.07 26.64
CA THR A 89 -10.44 4.65 27.26
C THR A 89 -11.25 3.66 26.39
N GLY A 90 -11.09 3.72 25.06
CA GLY A 90 -11.58 2.69 24.12
C GLY A 90 -11.13 1.23 24.38
N ALA A 91 -9.95 1.00 24.96
CA ALA A 91 -9.47 -0.35 25.31
C ALA A 91 -10.23 -0.93 26.53
N ILE A 92 -10.53 -0.08 27.51
CA ILE A 92 -11.36 -0.43 28.67
C ILE A 92 -12.78 -0.76 28.20
N LEU A 93 -13.33 0.05 27.30
CA LEU A 93 -14.65 -0.20 26.71
C LEU A 93 -14.71 -1.55 25.98
N LEU A 94 -13.67 -1.92 25.22
CA LEU A 94 -13.61 -3.21 24.53
C LEU A 94 -13.60 -4.40 25.51
N ALA A 95 -12.81 -4.30 26.59
CA ALA A 95 -12.75 -5.34 27.61
C ALA A 95 -14.13 -5.56 28.28
N ASP A 96 -14.92 -4.50 28.42
CA ASP A 96 -16.24 -4.53 29.03
C ASP A 96 -17.36 -4.93 28.05
N VAL A 97 -17.33 -4.56 26.77
CA VAL A 97 -18.45 -4.85 25.83
C VAL A 97 -18.36 -6.21 25.14
N LEU A 98 -17.15 -6.70 24.83
CA LEU A 98 -16.96 -7.92 24.04
C LEU A 98 -17.58 -9.18 24.67
N PRO A 99 -17.52 -9.40 26.00
CA PRO A 99 -18.16 -10.54 26.64
C PRO A 99 -19.69 -10.51 26.50
N ALA A 100 -20.32 -9.37 26.78
CA ALA A 100 -21.76 -9.17 26.58
C ALA A 100 -22.17 -9.39 25.11
N MET A 101 -21.39 -8.88 24.16
CA MET A 101 -21.63 -9.06 22.72
C MET A 101 -21.63 -10.54 22.34
N PHE A 102 -20.62 -11.30 22.75
CA PHE A 102 -20.52 -12.73 22.46
C PHE A 102 -21.71 -13.51 23.02
N VAL A 103 -22.13 -13.19 24.25
CA VAL A 103 -23.30 -13.83 24.85
C VAL A 103 -24.58 -13.46 24.13
N LYS A 104 -24.80 -12.18 23.82
CA LYS A 104 -25.96 -11.69 23.04
C LYS A 104 -26.07 -12.37 21.66
N MET A 105 -24.95 -12.80 21.06
CA MET A 105 -24.96 -13.57 19.81
C MET A 105 -25.48 -15.00 19.95
N ILE A 106 -25.24 -15.62 21.11
CA ILE A 106 -25.61 -17.01 21.38
C ILE A 106 -27.04 -17.11 21.92
N MET A 107 -27.43 -16.19 22.79
CA MET A 107 -28.69 -16.24 23.55
C MET A 107 -29.97 -16.46 22.73
N PRO A 108 -30.18 -15.84 21.55
CA PRO A 108 -31.39 -16.05 20.73
C PRO A 108 -31.57 -17.51 20.24
N PHE A 109 -30.47 -18.25 20.18
CA PHE A 109 -30.42 -19.62 19.67
C PHE A 109 -30.51 -20.67 20.79
N VAL A 110 -30.26 -20.30 22.04
CA VAL A 110 -30.36 -21.17 23.21
C VAL A 110 -31.83 -21.48 23.54
N PRO A 111 -32.17 -22.71 24.01
CA PRO A 111 -33.51 -23.00 24.51
C PRO A 111 -33.92 -22.02 25.62
N PHE A 112 -35.06 -21.36 25.46
CA PHE A 112 -35.51 -20.27 26.33
C PHE A 112 -36.03 -20.78 27.69
N ARG A 113 -35.14 -21.26 28.54
CA ARG A 113 -35.41 -21.68 29.92
C ARG A 113 -35.27 -20.49 30.86
N VAL A 114 -36.26 -19.59 30.85
CA VAL A 114 -36.17 -18.27 31.51
C VAL A 114 -35.68 -18.31 32.96
N HIS A 115 -36.17 -19.22 33.81
CA HIS A 115 -35.73 -19.31 35.20
C HIS A 115 -34.26 -19.70 35.35
N PHE A 116 -33.75 -20.58 34.47
CA PHE A 116 -32.35 -20.97 34.47
C PHE A 116 -31.46 -19.83 33.99
N LEU A 117 -31.88 -19.13 32.94
CA LEU A 117 -31.14 -17.99 32.36
C LEU A 117 -31.06 -16.81 33.33
N VAL A 118 -32.14 -16.50 34.04
CA VAL A 118 -32.15 -15.45 35.07
C VAL A 118 -31.30 -15.86 36.29
N ALA A 119 -31.36 -17.13 36.71
CA ALA A 119 -30.45 -17.63 37.75
C ALA A 119 -28.98 -17.50 37.34
N LEU A 120 -28.67 -17.82 36.08
CA LEU A 120 -27.32 -17.69 35.55
C LEU A 120 -26.85 -16.22 35.53
N ALA A 121 -27.70 -15.29 35.10
CA ALA A 121 -27.41 -13.85 35.15
C ALA A 121 -27.15 -13.40 36.59
N VAL A 122 -28.05 -13.65 37.53
CA VAL A 122 -27.88 -13.26 38.94
C VAL A 122 -26.58 -13.83 39.55
N ILE A 123 -26.29 -15.12 39.31
CA ILE A 123 -25.07 -15.78 39.81
C ILE A 123 -23.83 -15.13 39.20
N PHE A 124 -23.83 -14.87 37.90
CA PHE A 124 -22.69 -14.25 37.22
C PHE A 124 -22.49 -12.81 37.70
N SER A 125 -23.55 -12.01 37.83
CA SER A 125 -23.44 -10.65 38.38
C SER A 125 -22.84 -10.66 39.80
N ALA A 126 -23.32 -11.55 40.68
CA ALA A 126 -22.79 -11.66 42.04
C ALA A 126 -21.32 -12.15 42.05
N ALA A 127 -21.00 -13.15 41.23
CA ALA A 127 -19.65 -13.68 41.09
C ALA A 127 -18.67 -12.61 40.56
N GLY A 128 -19.09 -11.81 39.58
CA GLY A 128 -18.28 -10.73 39.03
C GLY A 128 -17.96 -9.65 40.07
N PHE A 129 -18.95 -9.18 40.85
CA PHE A 129 -18.72 -8.25 41.96
C PHE A 129 -17.76 -8.82 43.01
N LEU A 130 -17.94 -10.08 43.41
CA LEU A 130 -17.07 -10.73 44.38
C LEU A 130 -15.63 -10.90 43.87
N LEU A 131 -15.45 -11.27 42.60
CA LEU A 131 -14.14 -11.43 41.99
C LEU A 131 -13.36 -10.11 41.94
N VAL A 132 -14.03 -9.00 41.60
CA VAL A 132 -13.39 -7.67 41.62
C VAL A 132 -13.11 -7.21 43.05
N ALA A 133 -14.05 -7.44 43.98
CA ALA A 133 -13.86 -7.08 45.38
C ALA A 133 -12.64 -7.79 46.01
N MET A 134 -12.46 -9.08 45.68
CA MET A 134 -11.44 -9.96 46.23
C MET A 134 -10.19 -10.10 45.33
N ALA A 135 -10.05 -9.25 44.31
CA ALA A 135 -8.96 -9.36 43.35
C ALA A 135 -7.60 -9.05 44.01
N TYR A 136 -6.74 -10.07 44.08
CA TYR A 136 -5.33 -9.92 44.46
C TYR A 136 -4.41 -9.73 43.25
N PHE A 137 -4.83 -10.26 42.09
CA PHE A 137 -4.09 -10.19 40.83
C PHE A 137 -4.94 -9.51 39.76
N GLU A 138 -4.29 -8.83 38.82
CA GLU A 138 -4.94 -8.10 37.72
C GLU A 138 -5.92 -8.96 36.92
N TRP A 139 -5.53 -10.20 36.60
CA TRP A 139 -6.39 -11.12 35.85
C TRP A 139 -7.69 -11.47 36.59
N MET A 140 -7.71 -11.45 37.93
CA MET A 140 -8.92 -11.72 38.72
C MET A 140 -9.92 -10.58 38.59
N ALA A 141 -9.42 -9.33 38.60
CA ALA A 141 -10.24 -8.15 38.40
C ALA A 141 -10.83 -8.11 36.98
N ILE A 142 -10.00 -8.37 35.96
CA ILE A 142 -10.44 -8.47 34.56
C ILE A 142 -11.47 -9.58 34.40
N LEU A 143 -11.25 -10.76 34.99
CA LEU A 143 -12.21 -11.86 34.95
C LEU A 143 -13.54 -11.49 35.60
N GLY A 144 -13.52 -10.73 36.70
CA GLY A 144 -14.71 -10.21 37.35
C GLY A 144 -15.51 -9.27 36.44
N VAL A 145 -14.84 -8.33 35.76
CA VAL A 145 -15.45 -7.44 34.74
C VAL A 145 -16.08 -8.26 33.61
N VAL A 146 -15.34 -9.24 33.07
CA VAL A 146 -15.82 -10.12 31.99
C VAL A 146 -17.08 -10.88 32.38
N ILE A 147 -17.13 -11.42 33.60
CA ILE A 147 -18.29 -12.17 34.11
C ILE A 147 -19.48 -11.25 34.35
N THR A 148 -19.29 -10.05 34.91
CA THR A 148 -20.36 -9.05 35.08
C THR A 148 -20.92 -8.60 33.73
N SER A 149 -20.06 -8.37 32.74
CA SER A 149 -20.46 -8.03 31.38
C SER A 149 -21.27 -9.16 30.72
N ALA A 150 -20.79 -10.41 30.83
CA ALA A 150 -21.51 -11.58 30.35
C ALA A 150 -22.90 -11.69 30.99
N SER A 151 -23.01 -11.45 32.31
CA SER A 151 -24.28 -11.40 33.04
C SER A 151 -25.27 -10.41 32.41
N CYS A 152 -24.85 -9.18 32.19
CA CYS A 152 -25.69 -8.13 31.58
C CYS A 152 -26.22 -8.57 30.21
N GLY A 153 -25.37 -9.21 29.39
CA GLY A 153 -25.76 -9.76 28.09
C GLY A 153 -26.78 -10.90 28.17
N ILE A 154 -26.63 -11.81 29.14
CA ILE A 154 -27.61 -12.90 29.40
C ILE A 154 -28.95 -12.29 29.79
N GLY A 155 -28.96 -11.40 30.78
CA GLY A 155 -30.19 -10.86 31.33
C GLY A 155 -30.91 -9.96 30.33
N GLU A 156 -30.23 -9.05 29.61
CA GLU A 156 -30.88 -8.17 28.64
C GLU A 156 -31.57 -8.96 27.52
N ALA A 157 -30.88 -9.94 26.92
CA ALA A 157 -31.46 -10.80 25.88
C ALA A 157 -32.62 -11.65 26.41
N THR A 158 -32.57 -12.04 27.70
CA THR A 158 -33.59 -12.86 28.36
C THR A 158 -34.82 -12.03 28.74
N PHE A 159 -34.66 -10.89 29.41
CA PHE A 159 -35.77 -10.06 29.89
C PHE A 159 -36.50 -9.38 28.74
N LEU A 160 -35.81 -8.85 27.73
CA LEU A 160 -36.47 -8.31 26.54
C LEU A 160 -37.18 -9.40 25.73
N GLY A 161 -36.59 -10.59 25.60
CA GLY A 161 -37.29 -11.75 25.04
C GLY A 161 -38.55 -12.11 25.84
N TYR A 162 -38.46 -12.10 27.16
CA TYR A 162 -39.56 -12.47 28.07
C TYR A 162 -40.67 -11.41 28.12
N SER A 163 -40.35 -10.14 27.83
CA SER A 163 -41.31 -9.04 27.75
C SER A 163 -42.46 -9.30 26.78
N SER A 164 -42.21 -10.14 25.75
CA SER A 164 -43.22 -10.60 24.78
C SER A 164 -44.42 -11.33 25.41
N LYS A 165 -44.31 -11.78 26.67
CA LYS A 165 -45.38 -12.46 27.43
C LYS A 165 -46.20 -11.51 28.32
N PHE A 166 -45.85 -10.23 28.36
CA PHE A 166 -46.45 -9.23 29.24
C PHE A 166 -47.07 -8.08 28.43
N ASN A 167 -47.66 -7.12 29.14
CA ASN A 167 -48.17 -5.90 28.53
C ASN A 167 -47.03 -5.10 27.87
N LYS A 168 -47.26 -4.56 26.67
CA LYS A 168 -46.23 -3.83 25.90
C LYS A 168 -45.55 -2.69 26.69
N ASN A 169 -46.24 -2.11 27.67
CA ASN A 169 -45.69 -1.06 28.53
C ASN A 169 -44.50 -1.55 29.39
N VAL A 170 -44.30 -2.86 29.59
CA VAL A 170 -43.12 -3.37 30.30
C VAL A 170 -41.81 -3.08 29.57
N VAL A 171 -41.85 -2.91 28.24
CA VAL A 171 -40.67 -2.55 27.43
C VAL A 171 -40.21 -1.13 27.78
N SER A 172 -41.16 -0.22 27.97
CA SER A 172 -40.88 1.16 28.38
C SER A 172 -40.33 1.20 29.82
N THR A 173 -40.89 0.42 30.75
CA THR A 173 -40.40 0.43 32.14
C THR A 173 -39.04 -0.25 32.28
N TRP A 174 -38.79 -1.34 31.54
CA TRP A 174 -37.46 -1.93 31.40
C TRP A 174 -36.43 -0.89 30.92
N SER A 175 -36.75 -0.21 29.82
CA SER A 175 -35.84 0.78 29.23
C SER A 175 -35.56 1.93 30.21
N SER A 176 -36.60 2.47 30.85
CA SER A 176 -36.45 3.50 31.90
C SER A 176 -35.58 3.03 33.07
N GLY A 177 -35.79 1.81 33.56
CA GLY A 177 -34.95 1.21 34.61
C GLY A 177 -33.49 1.08 34.19
N GLY A 178 -33.24 0.65 32.95
CA GLY A 178 -31.90 0.60 32.37
C GLY A 178 -31.23 1.96 32.24
N GLY A 179 -31.98 3.01 31.87
CA GLY A 179 -31.46 4.39 31.88
C GLY A 179 -31.13 4.87 33.30
N ALA A 180 -31.95 4.50 34.29
CA ALA A 180 -31.69 4.80 35.69
C ALA A 180 -30.41 4.12 36.20
N ALA A 181 -30.06 2.93 35.69
CA ALA A 181 -28.81 2.26 36.02
C ALA A 181 -27.57 3.08 35.64
N GLY A 182 -27.62 3.79 34.50
CA GLY A 182 -26.55 4.69 34.06
C GLY A 182 -26.27 5.81 35.05
N VAL A 183 -27.33 6.45 35.55
CA VAL A 183 -27.24 7.56 36.51
C VAL A 183 -26.95 7.06 37.92
N ILE A 184 -27.70 6.06 38.40
CA ILE A 184 -27.57 5.54 39.76
C ILE A 184 -26.23 4.83 39.94
N GLY A 185 -25.76 4.04 38.96
CA GLY A 185 -24.50 3.30 39.05
C GLY A 185 -23.27 4.20 39.05
N SER A 186 -23.25 5.24 38.22
CA SER A 186 -22.14 6.21 38.20
C SER A 186 -22.11 7.06 39.48
N LEU A 187 -23.26 7.55 39.94
CA LEU A 187 -23.37 8.34 41.16
C LEU A 187 -23.10 7.52 42.43
N SER A 188 -23.58 6.28 42.52
CA SER A 188 -23.36 5.44 43.70
C SER A 188 -21.89 5.06 43.86
N TYR A 189 -21.19 4.76 42.76
CA TYR A 189 -19.76 4.47 42.79
C TYR A 189 -18.97 5.72 43.19
N ALA A 190 -19.23 6.86 42.54
CA ALA A 190 -18.59 8.12 42.86
C ALA A 190 -18.80 8.53 44.34
N ALA A 191 -20.02 8.41 44.84
CA ALA A 191 -20.35 8.74 46.22
C ALA A 191 -19.60 7.84 47.23
N LEU A 192 -19.53 6.52 46.98
CA LEU A 192 -18.80 5.61 47.87
C LEU A 192 -17.29 5.92 47.89
N THR A 193 -16.70 6.22 46.73
CA THR A 193 -15.30 6.66 46.66
C THR A 193 -15.07 7.98 47.39
N GLU A 194 -16.02 8.92 47.34
CA GLU A 194 -15.95 10.19 48.09
C GLU A 194 -16.07 9.99 49.61
N PHE A 195 -16.86 9.01 50.06
CA PHE A 195 -16.89 8.53 51.45
C PHE A 195 -15.66 7.70 51.85
N LYS A 196 -14.61 7.69 51.03
CA LYS A 196 -13.32 6.98 51.25
C LYS A 196 -13.44 5.46 51.33
N PHE A 197 -14.49 4.86 50.76
CA PHE A 197 -14.53 3.42 50.56
C PHE A 197 -13.52 3.06 49.45
N SER A 198 -12.74 2.02 49.68
CA SER A 198 -11.89 1.46 48.62
C SER A 198 -12.77 0.86 47.49
N PRO A 199 -12.23 0.71 46.27
CA PRO A 199 -12.95 0.03 45.19
C PRO A 199 -13.45 -1.36 45.59
N SER A 200 -12.67 -2.09 46.40
CA SER A 200 -13.02 -3.42 46.91
C SER A 200 -14.22 -3.39 47.86
N GLU A 201 -14.26 -2.45 48.80
CA GLU A 201 -15.39 -2.29 49.73
C GLU A 201 -16.65 -1.80 49.00
N SER A 202 -16.47 -0.93 48.01
CA SER A 202 -17.57 -0.44 47.17
C SER A 202 -18.26 -1.59 46.40
N MET A 203 -17.49 -2.52 45.84
CA MET A 203 -18.05 -3.70 45.16
C MET A 203 -18.82 -4.63 46.11
N LEU A 204 -18.37 -4.76 47.37
CA LEU A 204 -19.08 -5.56 48.39
C LEU A 204 -20.44 -4.95 48.76
N VAL A 205 -20.51 -3.63 48.92
CA VAL A 205 -21.77 -2.92 49.21
C VAL A 205 -22.76 -3.08 48.04
N MET A 206 -22.26 -3.02 46.80
CA MET A 206 -23.06 -3.11 45.59
C MET A 206 -23.60 -4.51 45.28
N LEU A 207 -23.15 -5.56 46.00
CA LEU A 207 -23.67 -6.93 45.87
C LEU A 207 -25.18 -7.06 46.19
N ILE A 208 -25.78 -6.01 46.76
CA ILE A 208 -27.22 -5.93 46.99
C ILE A 208 -28.05 -5.97 45.68
N PHE A 209 -27.51 -5.46 44.57
CA PHE A 209 -28.27 -5.36 43.30
C PHE A 209 -28.60 -6.70 42.65
N PRO A 210 -27.68 -7.68 42.53
CA PRO A 210 -28.03 -9.04 42.10
C PRO A 210 -29.12 -9.70 42.96
N PHE A 211 -29.14 -9.43 44.26
CA PHE A 211 -30.16 -9.94 45.17
C PHE A 211 -31.54 -9.28 44.93
N ILE A 212 -31.55 -7.97 44.69
CA ILE A 212 -32.76 -7.23 44.31
C ILE A 212 -33.30 -7.74 42.96
N GLU A 213 -32.43 -8.03 41.99
CA GLU A 213 -32.80 -8.63 40.70
C GLU A 213 -33.51 -9.97 40.90
N ALA A 214 -32.94 -10.84 41.74
CA ALA A 214 -33.52 -12.14 42.08
C ALA A 214 -34.92 -12.00 42.68
N ILE A 215 -35.08 -11.17 43.71
CA ILE A 215 -36.38 -10.92 44.35
C ILE A 215 -37.37 -10.37 43.34
N SER A 216 -36.93 -9.45 42.48
CA SER A 216 -37.80 -8.82 41.48
C SER A 216 -38.34 -9.84 40.49
N PHE A 217 -37.53 -10.81 40.06
CA PHE A 217 -37.96 -11.84 39.12
C PHE A 217 -38.80 -12.95 39.75
N TRP A 218 -38.39 -13.52 40.89
CA TRP A 218 -39.08 -14.68 41.48
C TRP A 218 -40.24 -14.33 42.41
N VAL A 219 -40.23 -13.14 43.02
CA VAL A 219 -41.23 -12.73 44.03
C VAL A 219 -42.16 -11.65 43.47
N LEU A 220 -41.60 -10.60 42.87
CA LEU A 220 -42.39 -9.44 42.46
C LEU A 220 -43.12 -9.66 41.13
N LEU A 221 -42.41 -10.17 40.11
CA LEU A 221 -42.93 -10.42 38.77
C LEU A 221 -43.94 -11.57 38.76
N ARG A 222 -45.09 -11.36 38.11
CA ARG A 222 -46.14 -12.38 38.05
C ARG A 222 -45.85 -13.42 36.97
N LYS A 223 -46.37 -14.64 37.18
CA LYS A 223 -46.32 -15.68 36.15
C LYS A 223 -47.25 -15.31 34.97
N PRO A 224 -46.80 -15.42 33.71
CA PRO A 224 -47.62 -15.08 32.56
C PRO A 224 -48.84 -16.01 32.47
N GLN A 225 -50.03 -15.45 32.23
CA GLN A 225 -51.25 -16.25 32.03
C GLN A 225 -51.17 -16.99 30.70
N ARG A 226 -51.45 -18.31 30.69
CA ARG A 226 -51.56 -19.10 29.46
C ARG A 226 -52.73 -18.56 28.63
N ALA A 227 -52.45 -17.97 27.47
CA ALA A 227 -53.48 -17.73 26.48
C ALA A 227 -54.09 -19.07 26.05
N ALA A 228 -55.42 -19.18 26.10
CA ALA A 228 -56.12 -20.35 25.59
C ALA A 228 -55.81 -20.49 24.09
N ALA A 229 -55.24 -21.63 23.71
CA ALA A 229 -55.02 -21.96 22.31
C ALA A 229 -56.38 -22.11 21.62
N SER A 230 -56.82 -21.06 20.92
CA SER A 230 -57.90 -21.20 19.94
C SER A 230 -57.36 -22.05 18.80
N ALA A 231 -57.94 -23.24 18.64
CA ALA A 231 -57.74 -24.05 17.45
C ALA A 231 -58.28 -23.28 16.24
N ILE A 232 -57.38 -22.73 15.43
CA ILE A 232 -57.73 -22.17 14.12
C ILE A 232 -57.25 -23.17 13.07
N THR A 233 -58.20 -23.94 12.56
CA THR A 233 -58.10 -24.68 11.30
C THR A 233 -58.14 -23.67 10.15
N GLY A 234 -57.04 -23.57 9.41
CA GLY A 234 -56.93 -22.74 8.21
C GLY A 234 -55.46 -22.38 7.94
N ALA A 235 -55.02 -22.41 6.68
CA ALA A 235 -53.65 -22.15 6.28
C ALA A 235 -53.16 -20.80 6.84
N LEU A 236 -52.32 -20.85 7.88
CA LEU A 236 -51.70 -19.66 8.48
C LEU A 236 -50.79 -19.01 7.44
N ILE A 237 -50.95 -17.69 7.24
CA ILE A 237 -50.01 -16.82 6.51
C ILE A 237 -48.60 -17.12 7.04
N GLU A 238 -47.60 -17.23 6.16
CA GLU A 238 -46.25 -17.69 6.48
C GLU A 238 -45.62 -16.95 7.68
N ASP A 239 -45.97 -15.67 7.87
CA ASP A 239 -45.56 -14.82 8.99
C ASP A 239 -46.10 -15.16 10.38
N GLN A 240 -47.06 -16.08 10.49
CA GLN A 240 -47.62 -16.55 11.77
C GLN A 240 -47.10 -17.93 12.22
N LYS A 241 -46.21 -18.56 11.44
CA LYS A 241 -45.58 -19.83 11.83
C LYS A 241 -44.47 -19.62 12.87
N PRO A 242 -44.36 -20.48 13.91
CA PRO A 242 -43.25 -20.45 14.84
C PRO A 242 -41.94 -20.79 14.13
N LEU A 243 -40.85 -20.13 14.54
CA LEU A 243 -39.51 -20.39 14.02
C LEU A 243 -38.96 -21.68 14.64
N ILE A 244 -38.80 -22.73 13.83
CA ILE A 244 -38.35 -24.06 14.26
C ILE A 244 -36.95 -24.31 13.68
N GLY A 245 -35.96 -24.53 14.55
CA GLY A 245 -34.59 -24.83 14.16
C GLY A 245 -33.71 -23.62 13.85
N PHE A 246 -32.40 -23.86 13.74
CA PHE A 246 -31.36 -22.83 13.62
C PHE A 246 -31.44 -22.05 12.29
N ALA A 247 -31.62 -22.74 11.16
CA ALA A 247 -31.64 -22.13 9.84
C ALA A 247 -32.79 -21.12 9.66
N GLN A 248 -33.99 -21.44 10.16
CA GLN A 248 -35.15 -20.53 10.11
C GLN A 248 -34.93 -19.29 10.97
N LYS A 249 -34.39 -19.47 12.19
CA LYS A 249 -34.03 -18.37 13.09
C LYS A 249 -32.98 -17.44 12.48
N PHE A 250 -31.94 -18.01 11.88
CA PHE A 250 -30.88 -17.23 11.23
C PHE A 250 -31.38 -16.46 10.00
N ALA A 251 -32.21 -17.09 9.16
CA ALA A 251 -32.84 -16.42 8.02
C ALA A 251 -33.72 -15.25 8.47
N TYR A 252 -34.51 -15.44 9.54
CA TYR A 252 -35.35 -14.37 10.09
C TYR A 252 -34.53 -13.25 10.73
N ALA A 253 -33.41 -13.55 11.40
CA ALA A 253 -32.53 -12.54 11.98
C ALA A 253 -32.05 -11.50 10.95
N ARG A 254 -31.82 -11.92 9.69
CA ARG A 254 -31.47 -11.00 8.59
C ARG A 254 -32.56 -9.96 8.28
N THR A 255 -33.82 -10.31 8.49
CA THR A 255 -34.95 -9.38 8.29
C THR A 255 -35.02 -8.30 9.37
N LEU A 256 -34.38 -8.53 10.53
CA LEU A 256 -34.35 -7.58 11.65
C LEU A 256 -33.27 -6.50 11.48
N VAL A 257 -32.46 -6.55 10.42
CA VAL A 257 -31.41 -5.56 10.12
C VAL A 257 -31.98 -4.14 10.01
N GLU A 258 -33.24 -3.98 9.59
CA GLU A 258 -33.93 -2.68 9.56
C GLU A 258 -33.97 -2.02 10.95
N TYR A 259 -34.07 -2.80 12.03
CA TYR A 259 -34.04 -2.32 13.41
C TYR A 259 -32.61 -2.26 13.97
N MET A 260 -31.77 -3.22 13.58
CA MET A 260 -30.42 -3.35 14.14
C MET A 260 -29.46 -2.28 13.59
N MET A 261 -29.51 -1.95 12.31
CA MET A 261 -28.56 -1.02 11.70
C MET A 261 -28.68 0.41 12.24
N PRO A 262 -29.88 1.02 12.34
CA PRO A 262 -30.01 2.36 12.91
C PRO A 262 -29.60 2.39 14.39
N LEU A 263 -30.04 1.39 15.16
CA LEU A 263 -29.70 1.30 16.59
C LEU A 263 -28.19 1.15 16.79
N GLY A 264 -27.55 0.26 16.04
CA GLY A 264 -26.10 0.06 16.12
C GLY A 264 -25.29 1.29 15.69
N LEU A 265 -25.73 2.04 14.69
CA LEU A 265 -25.05 3.28 14.27
C LEU A 265 -25.19 4.41 15.30
N VAL A 266 -26.35 4.55 15.95
CA VAL A 266 -26.51 5.53 17.05
C VAL A 266 -25.56 5.20 18.18
N PHE A 267 -25.53 3.95 18.63
CA PHE A 267 -24.63 3.52 19.71
C PHE A 267 -23.14 3.57 19.31
N PHE A 268 -22.82 3.35 18.04
CA PHE A 268 -21.47 3.58 17.52
C PHE A 268 -21.05 5.04 17.68
N PHE A 269 -21.84 5.99 17.19
CA PHE A 269 -21.51 7.41 17.28
C PHE A 269 -21.48 7.90 18.74
N GLU A 270 -22.47 7.51 19.55
CA GLU A 270 -22.53 7.83 20.98
C GLU A 270 -21.28 7.38 21.72
N TYR A 271 -20.93 6.10 21.64
CA TYR A 271 -19.80 5.57 22.41
C TYR A 271 -18.44 6.02 21.84
N PHE A 272 -18.37 6.33 20.54
CA PHE A 272 -17.16 6.92 19.96
C PHE A 272 -16.93 8.34 20.48
N ILE A 273 -17.99 9.14 20.62
CA ILE A 273 -17.93 10.45 21.27
C ILE A 273 -17.51 10.28 22.74
N ASN A 274 -18.23 9.44 23.47
CA ASN A 274 -18.08 9.30 24.93
C ASN A 274 -16.71 8.74 25.36
N GLN A 275 -16.19 7.75 24.63
CA GLN A 275 -14.96 7.02 24.98
C GLN A 275 -13.78 7.31 24.04
N GLY A 276 -13.99 8.06 22.96
CA GLY A 276 -12.93 8.47 22.04
C GLY A 276 -12.58 9.95 22.11
N LEU A 277 -13.56 10.82 22.39
CA LEU A 277 -13.42 12.27 22.24
C LEU A 277 -13.56 13.05 23.55
N PHE A 278 -14.44 12.66 24.49
CA PHE A 278 -14.67 13.43 25.72
C PHE A 278 -13.42 13.65 26.58
N GLU A 279 -12.52 12.67 26.65
CA GLU A 279 -11.25 12.79 27.39
C GLU A 279 -10.35 13.92 26.84
N LEU A 280 -10.52 14.26 25.56
CA LEU A 280 -9.75 15.26 24.85
C LEU A 280 -10.43 16.64 24.82
N VAL A 281 -11.70 16.73 25.24
CA VAL A 281 -12.42 18.01 25.37
C VAL A 281 -11.98 18.66 26.68
N LEU A 282 -11.20 19.74 26.60
CA LEU A 282 -10.64 20.42 27.77
C LEU A 282 -10.92 21.92 27.76
N PHE A 283 -11.65 22.39 28.77
CA PHE A 283 -11.80 23.81 29.04
C PHE A 283 -10.80 24.23 30.11
N LYS A 284 -9.83 25.09 29.73
CA LYS A 284 -8.85 25.68 30.66
C LYS A 284 -9.51 26.81 31.45
N ASN A 285 -9.09 27.02 32.71
CA ASN A 285 -9.55 28.10 33.59
C ASN A 285 -11.02 28.03 34.06
N ILE A 286 -11.55 26.84 34.31
CA ILE A 286 -12.86 26.64 34.98
C ILE A 286 -12.70 25.95 36.33
N PHE A 287 -13.76 25.96 37.16
CA PHE A 287 -13.74 25.40 38.52
C PHE A 287 -13.61 23.86 38.58
N LEU A 288 -13.69 23.17 37.43
CA LEU A 288 -13.54 21.73 37.30
C LEU A 288 -12.16 21.40 36.72
N ASP A 289 -11.42 20.51 37.38
CA ASP A 289 -10.22 19.90 36.84
C ASP A 289 -10.54 18.92 35.70
N LYS A 290 -9.53 18.53 34.91
CA LYS A 290 -9.69 17.68 33.71
C LYS A 290 -10.44 16.38 33.99
N SER A 291 -10.10 15.69 35.09
CA SER A 291 -10.75 14.43 35.47
C SER A 291 -12.22 14.65 35.83
N SER A 292 -12.52 15.73 36.57
CA SER A 292 -13.90 16.09 36.89
C SER A 292 -14.71 16.49 35.66
N GLN A 293 -14.12 17.20 34.68
CA GLN A 293 -14.81 17.55 33.43
C GLN A 293 -15.27 16.28 32.69
N TYR A 294 -14.39 15.31 32.48
CA TYR A 294 -14.73 14.03 31.85
C TYR A 294 -15.84 13.27 32.61
N ARG A 295 -15.76 13.21 33.95
CA ARG A 295 -16.77 12.56 34.79
C ARG A 295 -18.14 13.23 34.65
N TRP A 296 -18.19 14.56 34.68
CA TRP A 296 -19.44 15.29 34.56
C TRP A 296 -20.04 15.19 33.15
N LEU A 297 -19.23 15.15 32.09
CA LEU A 297 -19.73 14.88 30.73
C LEU A 297 -20.39 13.49 30.66
N ASN A 298 -19.78 12.48 31.30
CA ASN A 298 -20.38 11.15 31.42
C ASN A 298 -21.72 11.18 32.19
N VAL A 299 -21.81 11.95 33.27
CA VAL A 299 -23.08 12.12 34.00
C VAL A 299 -24.15 12.80 33.13
N ALA A 300 -23.77 13.84 32.40
CA ALA A 300 -24.69 14.62 31.57
C ALA A 300 -25.36 13.78 30.47
N TYR A 301 -24.61 12.92 29.77
CA TYR A 301 -25.23 12.08 28.73
C TYR A 301 -26.15 11.03 29.34
N ARG A 302 -25.77 10.42 30.49
CA ARG A 302 -26.61 9.44 31.20
C ARG A 302 -27.92 10.05 31.68
N ILE A 303 -27.93 11.33 32.08
CA ILE A 303 -29.17 12.05 32.38
C ILE A 303 -30.05 12.16 31.13
N GLY A 304 -29.48 12.56 30.00
CA GLY A 304 -30.19 12.60 28.71
C GLY A 304 -30.78 11.24 28.33
N GLU A 305 -29.98 10.18 28.45
CA GLU A 305 -30.38 8.81 28.16
C GLU A 305 -31.54 8.36 29.05
N PHE A 306 -31.48 8.61 30.36
CA PHE A 306 -32.55 8.27 31.29
C PHE A 306 -33.87 9.00 30.95
N VAL A 307 -33.78 10.29 30.65
CA VAL A 307 -34.94 11.11 30.25
C VAL A 307 -35.57 10.53 28.98
N ALA A 308 -34.77 10.24 27.95
CA ALA A 308 -35.29 9.72 26.70
C ALA A 308 -35.85 8.29 26.82
N ARG A 309 -35.18 7.38 27.54
CA ARG A 309 -35.68 6.02 27.80
C ARG A 309 -36.99 6.00 28.60
N SER A 310 -37.26 7.06 29.36
CA SER A 310 -38.50 7.23 30.13
C SER A 310 -39.63 7.93 29.35
N SER A 311 -39.36 8.41 28.12
CA SER A 311 -40.26 9.31 27.40
C SER A 311 -41.21 8.64 26.41
N VAL A 312 -41.02 7.37 26.05
CA VAL A 312 -41.72 6.73 24.90
C VAL A 312 -43.25 6.72 25.00
N ASN A 313 -43.80 6.73 26.22
CA ASN A 313 -45.25 6.80 26.43
C ASN A 313 -45.82 8.22 26.26
N LEU A 314 -44.96 9.23 26.24
CA LEU A 314 -45.29 10.65 26.02
C LEU A 314 -44.94 11.08 24.59
N PHE A 315 -43.75 10.70 24.10
CA PHE A 315 -43.21 11.08 22.80
C PHE A 315 -42.69 9.85 22.06
N GLN A 316 -43.30 9.56 20.90
CA GLN A 316 -42.91 8.45 20.04
C GLN A 316 -42.23 8.98 18.79
N PHE A 317 -41.09 8.37 18.42
CA PHE A 317 -40.31 8.78 17.26
C PHE A 317 -40.14 7.61 16.28
N PRO A 318 -41.00 7.51 15.24
CA PRO A 318 -40.98 6.35 14.34
C PRO A 318 -39.77 6.31 13.40
N LYS A 319 -39.13 7.46 13.13
CA LYS A 319 -38.01 7.60 12.19
C LYS A 319 -36.65 7.55 12.88
N ILE A 320 -36.26 6.36 13.33
CA ILE A 320 -35.00 6.12 14.08
C ILE A 320 -33.76 6.54 13.28
N TRP A 321 -33.79 6.43 11.95
CA TRP A 321 -32.72 6.92 11.08
C TRP A 321 -32.39 8.41 11.23
N LEU A 322 -33.35 9.25 11.65
CA LEU A 322 -33.05 10.66 11.90
C LEU A 322 -32.16 10.83 13.14
N MET A 323 -32.30 9.96 14.13
CA MET A 323 -31.41 9.95 15.31
C MET A 323 -29.98 9.58 14.91
N VAL A 324 -29.80 8.69 13.93
CA VAL A 324 -28.46 8.39 13.35
C VAL A 324 -27.83 9.64 12.76
N VAL A 325 -28.59 10.41 11.97
CA VAL A 325 -28.11 11.65 11.34
C VAL A 325 -27.71 12.67 12.41
N PHE A 326 -28.55 12.88 13.42
CA PHE A 326 -28.23 13.82 14.49
C PHE A 326 -27.04 13.36 15.35
N GLN A 327 -26.89 12.06 15.60
CA GLN A 327 -25.73 11.53 16.32
C GLN A 327 -24.45 11.68 15.51
N PHE A 328 -24.51 11.51 14.19
CA PHE A 328 -23.38 11.81 13.30
C PHE A 328 -23.02 13.30 13.33
N MET A 329 -24.01 14.20 13.35
CA MET A 329 -23.75 15.64 13.51
C MET A 329 -23.08 15.95 14.85
N ASN A 330 -23.49 15.31 15.94
CA ASN A 330 -22.82 15.43 17.24
C ASN A 330 -21.38 14.93 17.16
N LEU A 331 -21.12 13.81 16.47
CA LEU A 331 -19.77 13.30 16.27
C LEU A 331 -18.89 14.32 15.53
N VAL A 332 -19.39 14.92 14.46
CA VAL A 332 -18.67 15.97 13.72
C VAL A 332 -18.37 17.16 14.62
N TYR A 333 -19.35 17.60 15.44
CA TYR A 333 -19.14 18.66 16.42
C TYR A 333 -18.02 18.31 17.41
N PHE A 334 -18.08 17.16 18.09
CA PHE A 334 -17.07 16.79 19.08
C PHE A 334 -15.69 16.55 18.46
N PHE A 335 -15.63 15.96 17.27
CA PHE A 335 -14.37 15.71 16.57
C PHE A 335 -13.67 17.03 16.19
N THR A 336 -14.44 17.98 15.66
CA THR A 336 -13.92 19.31 15.31
C THR A 336 -13.59 20.12 16.56
N GLU A 337 -14.41 20.06 17.61
CA GLU A 337 -14.14 20.73 18.89
C GLU A 337 -12.83 20.23 19.52
N VAL A 338 -12.62 18.91 19.61
CA VAL A 338 -11.36 18.35 20.12
C VAL A 338 -10.16 18.77 19.25
N THR A 339 -10.37 18.97 17.95
CA THR A 339 -9.29 19.35 17.03
C THR A 339 -8.95 20.83 17.13
N PHE A 340 -9.96 21.70 17.23
CA PHE A 340 -9.85 23.15 17.03
C PHE A 340 -10.18 24.01 18.26
N ASN A 341 -10.78 23.44 19.30
CA ASN A 341 -11.10 24.06 20.60
C ASN A 341 -11.77 25.45 20.46
N TYR A 342 -12.90 25.52 19.76
CA TYR A 342 -13.56 26.80 19.43
C TYR A 342 -14.77 27.10 20.32
N THR A 343 -15.25 26.14 21.12
CA THR A 343 -16.42 26.35 21.96
C THR A 343 -16.05 27.26 23.13
N PRO A 344 -16.74 28.40 23.32
CA PRO A 344 -16.32 29.40 24.31
C PRO A 344 -16.72 29.04 25.76
N SER A 345 -17.59 28.04 25.95
CA SER A 345 -18.13 27.71 27.26
C SER A 345 -18.43 26.22 27.41
N VAL A 346 -17.99 25.65 28.53
CA VAL A 346 -18.25 24.26 28.91
C VAL A 346 -19.75 23.93 28.98
N TRP A 347 -20.61 24.91 29.30
CA TRP A 347 -22.06 24.72 29.41
C TRP A 347 -22.74 24.43 28.07
N ILE A 348 -22.18 24.94 26.96
CA ILE A 348 -22.65 24.62 25.60
C ILE A 348 -22.39 23.14 25.33
N THR A 349 -21.18 22.69 25.64
CA THR A 349 -20.79 21.28 25.52
C THR A 349 -21.68 20.39 26.38
N PHE A 350 -21.92 20.74 27.65
CA PHE A 350 -22.85 20.00 28.50
C PHE A 350 -24.26 19.87 27.91
N THR A 351 -24.78 20.95 27.31
CA THR A 351 -26.10 20.94 26.68
C THR A 351 -26.15 19.98 25.49
N ILE A 352 -25.11 19.99 24.66
CA ILE A 352 -25.00 19.08 23.51
C ILE A 352 -24.82 17.63 23.97
N VAL A 353 -24.11 17.39 25.07
CA VAL A 353 -23.97 16.05 25.66
C VAL A 353 -25.31 15.53 26.22
N VAL A 354 -26.11 16.37 26.86
CA VAL A 354 -27.47 15.97 27.26
C VAL A 354 -28.33 15.61 26.04
N TRP A 355 -28.21 16.41 24.96
CA TRP A 355 -28.88 16.13 23.68
C TRP A 355 -28.41 14.82 23.03
N GLU A 356 -27.12 14.54 23.08
CA GLU A 356 -26.50 13.31 22.61
C GLU A 356 -27.08 12.08 23.33
N GLY A 357 -27.19 12.13 24.66
CA GLY A 357 -27.85 11.07 25.44
C GLY A 357 -29.35 10.93 25.14
N LEU A 358 -30.06 12.04 24.87
CA LEU A 358 -31.48 11.99 24.49
C LEU A 358 -31.69 11.21 23.18
N LEU A 359 -30.78 11.35 22.22
CA LEU A 359 -30.84 10.64 20.95
C LEU A 359 -30.57 9.14 21.12
N GLY A 360 -29.55 8.78 21.90
CA GLY A 360 -29.21 7.40 22.23
C GLY A 360 -30.33 6.64 22.94
N GLY A 361 -30.76 7.19 24.08
CA GLY A 361 -31.86 6.62 24.87
C GLY A 361 -33.17 6.57 24.07
N GLY A 362 -33.40 7.59 23.24
CA GLY A 362 -34.54 7.67 22.34
C GLY A 362 -34.53 6.58 21.28
N ALA A 363 -33.38 6.35 20.63
CA ALA A 363 -33.22 5.31 19.62
C ALA A 363 -33.45 3.91 20.20
N TYR A 364 -32.90 3.63 21.38
CA TYR A 364 -33.08 2.36 22.07
C TYR A 364 -34.57 2.08 22.36
N VAL A 365 -35.24 2.98 23.10
CA VAL A 365 -36.61 2.72 23.55
C VAL A 365 -37.60 2.70 22.38
N ASN A 366 -37.42 3.56 21.37
CA ASN A 366 -38.31 3.58 20.21
C ASN A 366 -38.11 2.35 19.31
N THR A 367 -36.90 1.80 19.22
CA THR A 367 -36.65 0.54 18.50
C THR A 367 -37.47 -0.61 19.09
N PHE A 368 -37.31 -0.88 20.39
CA PHE A 368 -38.00 -1.99 21.04
C PHE A 368 -39.51 -1.74 21.17
N TYR A 369 -39.93 -0.49 21.41
CA TYR A 369 -41.35 -0.14 21.43
C TYR A 369 -42.00 -0.38 20.06
N ARG A 370 -41.37 0.06 18.96
CA ARG A 370 -41.83 -0.18 17.58
C ARG A 370 -41.93 -1.67 17.28
N MET A 371 -40.89 -2.44 17.62
CA MET A 371 -40.90 -3.90 17.45
C MET A 371 -42.05 -4.58 18.20
N SER A 372 -42.39 -4.13 19.41
CA SER A 372 -43.51 -4.67 20.18
C SER A 372 -44.89 -4.42 19.54
N HIS A 373 -44.96 -3.50 18.57
CA HIS A 373 -46.18 -3.16 17.83
C HIS A 373 -46.20 -3.74 16.42
N GLU A 374 -45.06 -3.84 15.74
CA GLU A 374 -44.96 -4.29 14.35
C GLU A 374 -44.75 -5.80 14.20
N ILE A 375 -44.05 -6.45 15.14
CA ILE A 375 -43.69 -7.86 15.01
C ILE A 375 -44.78 -8.78 15.58
N PRO A 376 -45.20 -9.85 14.85
CA PRO A 376 -46.19 -10.80 15.35
C PRO A 376 -45.79 -11.48 16.67
N PRO A 377 -46.73 -11.73 17.60
CA PRO A 377 -46.45 -12.32 18.92
C PRO A 377 -45.68 -13.65 18.90
N VAL A 378 -45.85 -14.44 17.83
CA VAL A 378 -45.19 -15.75 17.64
C VAL A 378 -43.69 -15.61 17.42
N ARG A 379 -43.23 -14.52 16.80
CA ARG A 379 -41.81 -14.27 16.49
C ARG A 379 -41.18 -13.20 17.38
N LEU A 380 -42.00 -12.43 18.10
CA LEU A 380 -41.59 -11.29 18.92
C LEU A 380 -40.50 -11.64 19.94
N GLN A 381 -40.62 -12.78 20.62
CA GLN A 381 -39.64 -13.24 21.61
C GLN A 381 -38.23 -13.37 21.02
N PHE A 382 -38.11 -14.03 19.87
CA PHE A 382 -36.82 -14.21 19.19
C PHE A 382 -36.31 -12.88 18.64
N ALA A 383 -37.21 -12.05 18.08
CA ALA A 383 -36.84 -10.75 17.54
C ALA A 383 -36.27 -9.81 18.62
N MET A 384 -36.96 -9.68 19.75
CA MET A 384 -36.53 -8.89 20.90
C MET A 384 -35.17 -9.35 21.42
N SER A 385 -34.97 -10.66 21.55
CA SER A 385 -33.69 -11.24 21.99
C SER A 385 -32.56 -11.07 20.95
N THR A 386 -32.90 -10.91 19.66
CA THR A 386 -31.91 -10.76 18.58
C THR A 386 -31.45 -9.30 18.43
N VAL A 387 -32.36 -8.33 18.48
CA VAL A 387 -32.03 -6.92 18.20
C VAL A 387 -31.15 -6.27 19.27
N VAL A 388 -31.14 -6.79 20.51
CA VAL A 388 -30.19 -6.37 21.57
C VAL A 388 -28.72 -6.60 21.21
N GLN A 389 -28.39 -7.27 20.10
CA GLN A 389 -27.01 -7.37 19.63
C GLN A 389 -26.53 -6.06 18.96
N ALA A 390 -27.46 -5.24 18.47
CA ALA A 390 -27.16 -4.07 17.65
C ALA A 390 -26.35 -3.01 18.42
N ASP A 391 -26.70 -2.73 19.66
CA ASP A 391 -25.99 -1.77 20.52
C ASP A 391 -24.56 -2.26 20.79
N ALA A 392 -24.39 -3.54 21.13
CA ALA A 392 -23.10 -4.16 21.42
C ALA A 392 -22.16 -4.14 20.20
N TYR A 393 -22.67 -4.34 18.98
CA TYR A 393 -21.89 -4.18 17.76
C TYR A 393 -21.43 -2.74 17.54
N GLY A 394 -22.32 -1.77 17.77
CA GLY A 394 -21.98 -0.35 17.67
C GLY A 394 -20.91 0.06 18.67
N ILE A 395 -21.08 -0.31 19.94
CA ILE A 395 -20.16 -0.01 21.05
C ILE A 395 -18.79 -0.67 20.82
N ALA A 396 -18.76 -1.93 20.38
CA ALA A 396 -17.50 -2.63 20.11
C ALA A 396 -16.72 -1.98 18.95
N LEU A 397 -17.41 -1.59 17.87
CA LEU A 397 -16.79 -0.87 16.76
C LEU A 397 -16.26 0.50 17.20
N ALA A 398 -17.00 1.20 18.07
CA ALA A 398 -16.59 2.47 18.63
C ALA A 398 -15.30 2.33 19.45
N GLY A 399 -15.22 1.34 20.34
CA GLY A 399 -14.02 1.07 21.14
C GLY A 399 -12.81 0.73 20.28
N PHE A 400 -12.99 -0.05 19.21
CA PHE A 400 -11.91 -0.40 18.27
C PHE A 400 -11.38 0.82 17.49
N LEU A 401 -12.27 1.67 16.97
CA LEU A 401 -11.88 2.85 16.19
C LEU A 401 -11.42 4.04 17.06
N ALA A 402 -11.88 4.13 18.30
CA ALA A 402 -11.47 5.20 19.22
C ALA A 402 -9.95 5.17 19.48
N ILE A 403 -9.34 3.99 19.59
CA ILE A 403 -7.90 3.84 19.89
C ILE A 403 -7.00 4.53 18.83
N PRO A 404 -7.04 4.17 17.53
CA PRO A 404 -6.20 4.81 16.54
C PRO A 404 -6.53 6.29 16.32
N VAL A 405 -7.81 6.68 16.44
CA VAL A 405 -8.23 8.08 16.25
C VAL A 405 -7.75 8.96 17.40
N HIS A 406 -7.91 8.51 18.65
CA HIS A 406 -7.40 9.19 19.83
C HIS A 406 -5.88 9.41 19.70
N ASN A 407 -5.12 8.37 19.34
CA ASN A 407 -3.67 8.47 19.14
C ASN A 407 -3.29 9.45 18.02
N ALA A 408 -4.05 9.46 16.91
CA ALA A 408 -3.83 10.40 15.81
C ALA A 408 -4.08 11.85 16.25
N ILE A 409 -5.17 12.11 16.97
CA ILE A 409 -5.50 13.45 17.50
C ILE A 409 -4.45 13.91 18.52
N CYS A 410 -3.98 13.01 19.39
CA CYS A 410 -2.92 13.30 20.35
C CYS A 410 -1.60 13.72 19.69
N SER A 411 -1.34 13.26 18.46
CA SER A 411 -0.15 13.67 17.69
C SER A 411 -0.25 15.06 17.05
N LEU A 412 -1.43 15.70 17.06
CA LEU A 412 -1.66 17.01 16.47
C LEU A 412 -1.39 18.17 17.46
N PRO A 413 -0.73 19.26 17.03
CA PRO A 413 -0.55 20.45 17.87
C PRO A 413 -1.90 21.13 18.18
N LEU A 414 -2.04 21.71 19.38
CA LEU A 414 -3.16 22.58 19.76
C LEU A 414 -3.01 23.95 19.07
N ILE A 415 -3.96 24.35 18.22
CA ILE A 415 -3.94 25.62 17.49
C ILE A 415 -4.98 26.56 18.12
N GLU A 416 -4.53 27.64 18.77
CA GLU A 416 -5.37 28.47 19.68
C GLU A 416 -5.95 29.78 19.08
N SER A 417 -6.00 30.02 17.76
CA SER A 417 -6.49 31.35 17.27
C SER A 417 -7.23 31.42 15.93
N CYS A 418 -8.32 32.21 15.93
CA CYS A 418 -9.23 32.45 14.80
C CYS A 418 -8.63 33.21 13.62
N ALA A 419 -7.53 33.94 13.78
CA ALA A 419 -6.90 34.68 12.68
C ALA A 419 -6.19 33.75 11.68
N SER A 420 -5.72 32.59 12.15
CA SER A 420 -5.19 31.53 11.30
C SER A 420 -6.28 30.77 10.56
N ILE A 421 -7.56 30.92 10.94
CA ILE A 421 -8.70 30.24 10.32
C ILE A 421 -8.98 30.79 8.93
N ILE A 422 -8.77 32.08 8.63
CA ILE A 422 -8.99 32.60 7.27
C ILE A 422 -7.84 32.17 6.33
N MET A 423 -6.61 32.13 6.82
CA MET A 423 -5.49 31.57 6.05
C MET A 423 -5.62 30.05 5.87
N VAL A 424 -6.11 29.33 6.88
CA VAL A 424 -6.38 27.89 6.81
C VAL A 424 -7.65 27.60 6.01
N ILE A 425 -8.66 28.47 5.96
CA ILE A 425 -9.85 28.33 5.08
C ILE A 425 -9.47 28.62 3.63
N ILE A 426 -8.59 29.60 3.37
CA ILE A 426 -8.05 29.85 2.03
C ILE A 426 -7.11 28.70 1.61
N GLN A 427 -6.35 28.12 2.54
CA GLN A 427 -5.57 26.89 2.30
C GLN A 427 -6.45 25.63 2.21
N THR A 428 -7.56 25.52 2.94
CA THR A 428 -8.46 24.33 2.93
C THR A 428 -9.47 24.39 1.80
N LEU A 429 -9.86 25.56 1.30
CA LEU A 429 -10.56 25.70 0.01
C LEU A 429 -9.61 25.44 -1.17
N HIS A 430 -8.29 25.59 -1.00
CA HIS A 430 -7.30 25.07 -1.95
C HIS A 430 -6.98 23.57 -1.77
N LEU A 431 -7.15 23.00 -0.57
CA LEU A 431 -6.89 21.57 -0.26
C LEU A 431 -8.14 20.67 -0.34
N ALA A 432 -9.35 21.24 -0.47
CA ALA A 432 -10.60 20.50 -0.68
C ALA A 432 -10.92 20.26 -2.16
N GLN A 433 -9.98 20.58 -3.06
CA GLN A 433 -9.81 19.75 -4.23
C GLN A 433 -9.30 18.42 -3.69
N SER A 434 -10.06 17.34 -3.85
CA SER A 434 -9.53 16.00 -3.63
C SER A 434 -8.12 15.96 -4.21
N SER A 435 -7.10 15.83 -3.38
CA SER A 435 -5.90 15.17 -3.85
C SER A 435 -6.37 13.74 -4.12
N GLU A 436 -6.88 13.49 -5.33
CA GLU A 436 -6.40 12.31 -6.04
C GLU A 436 -4.91 12.29 -5.75
N MET A 437 -4.42 11.23 -5.11
CA MET A 437 -2.99 11.07 -4.90
C MET A 437 -2.38 11.09 -6.31
N VAL A 438 -1.96 12.26 -6.79
CA VAL A 438 -1.61 12.45 -8.19
C VAL A 438 -0.43 11.52 -8.41
N PRO A 439 -0.59 10.47 -9.22
CA PRO A 439 0.45 9.46 -9.34
C PRO A 439 1.72 10.17 -9.85
N PRO A 440 2.92 9.82 -9.35
CA PRO A 440 4.12 10.55 -9.66
C PRO A 440 4.45 10.38 -11.14
N ASN A 441 5.01 11.44 -11.75
CA ASN A 441 5.66 11.28 -13.03
C ASN A 441 6.84 10.31 -12.87
N ILE A 442 7.11 9.50 -13.88
CA ILE A 442 8.19 8.53 -13.88
C ILE A 442 9.08 8.84 -15.07
N VAL A 443 10.37 9.06 -14.79
CA VAL A 443 11.40 9.26 -15.81
C VAL A 443 12.52 8.26 -15.56
N ILE A 444 12.70 7.34 -16.50
CA ILE A 444 13.78 6.34 -16.47
C ILE A 444 14.76 6.71 -17.57
N ILE A 445 16.00 6.97 -17.19
CA ILE A 445 17.11 7.25 -18.11
C ILE A 445 18.03 6.03 -18.07
N MET A 446 18.07 5.29 -19.18
CA MET A 446 18.85 4.07 -19.33
C MET A 446 19.99 4.30 -20.32
N ALA A 447 21.22 4.08 -19.85
CA ALA A 447 22.39 3.98 -20.70
C ALA A 447 22.48 2.58 -21.34
N ASP A 448 23.16 2.49 -22.48
CA ASP A 448 23.43 1.24 -23.19
C ASP A 448 24.93 0.93 -23.08
N ASP A 449 25.28 -0.24 -22.54
CA ASP A 449 26.69 -0.67 -22.40
C ASP A 449 27.60 0.22 -21.53
N MET A 450 27.04 0.98 -20.58
CA MET A 450 27.85 1.75 -19.62
C MET A 450 28.37 0.84 -18.50
N GLY A 451 29.68 0.86 -18.26
CA GLY A 451 30.31 -0.01 -17.28
C GLY A 451 30.10 0.46 -15.85
N PHE A 452 30.33 -0.46 -14.91
CA PHE A 452 30.14 -0.16 -13.48
C PHE A 452 31.04 1.00 -12.99
N ASP A 453 32.24 1.15 -13.56
CA ASP A 453 33.24 2.18 -13.19
C ASP A 453 33.18 3.43 -14.07
N ASP A 454 32.21 3.55 -14.97
CA ASP A 454 32.14 4.66 -15.93
C ASP A 454 31.33 5.87 -15.40
N VAL A 455 31.08 5.92 -14.09
CA VAL A 455 30.46 7.06 -13.39
C VAL A 455 31.33 7.49 -12.21
N SER A 456 31.56 8.79 -12.04
CA SER A 456 32.57 9.26 -11.08
C SER A 456 32.16 9.08 -9.62
N PHE A 457 30.87 8.95 -9.30
CA PHE A 457 30.44 8.59 -7.95
C PHE A 457 30.92 7.20 -7.49
N ARG A 458 31.35 6.32 -8.42
CA ARG A 458 31.99 5.00 -8.14
C ARG A 458 33.51 5.08 -7.99
N GLY A 459 34.07 6.29 -8.06
CA GLY A 459 35.50 6.55 -7.93
C GLY A 459 36.29 6.40 -9.23
N ALA A 460 35.63 6.54 -10.39
CA ALA A 460 36.28 6.68 -11.68
C ALA A 460 37.36 7.79 -11.63
N LYS A 461 38.47 7.59 -12.34
CA LYS A 461 39.67 8.45 -12.28
C LYS A 461 40.05 9.10 -13.60
N GLU A 462 39.37 8.73 -14.68
CA GLU A 462 39.68 9.16 -16.05
C GLU A 462 38.83 10.34 -16.49
N PHE A 463 37.57 10.37 -16.06
CA PHE A 463 36.65 11.46 -16.33
C PHE A 463 35.62 11.58 -15.20
N ILE A 464 34.95 12.75 -15.12
CA ILE A 464 33.87 13.03 -14.18
C ILE A 464 32.51 13.15 -14.88
N THR A 465 31.45 12.78 -14.16
CA THR A 465 30.03 12.79 -14.57
C THR A 465 29.20 13.65 -13.59
N PRO A 466 29.34 14.99 -13.63
CA PRO A 466 28.82 15.86 -12.59
C PRO A 466 27.28 15.85 -12.46
N ASN A 467 26.52 15.67 -13.53
CA ASN A 467 25.04 15.63 -13.46
C ASN A 467 24.52 14.29 -12.93
N ILE A 468 25.09 13.18 -13.38
CA ILE A 468 24.78 11.83 -12.86
C ILE A 468 25.16 11.76 -11.38
N ASP A 469 26.31 12.30 -11.00
CA ASP A 469 26.76 12.34 -9.61
C ASP A 469 25.85 13.24 -8.75
N ALA A 470 25.37 14.37 -9.28
CA ALA A 470 24.38 15.20 -8.60
C ALA A 470 23.08 14.43 -8.34
N LEU A 471 22.53 13.74 -9.36
CA LEU A 471 21.34 12.89 -9.20
C LEU A 471 21.56 11.82 -8.11
N ALA A 472 22.73 11.18 -8.14
CA ALA A 472 23.14 10.16 -7.17
C ALA A 472 23.25 10.69 -5.74
N TYR A 473 23.88 11.85 -5.54
CA TYR A 473 24.11 12.42 -4.21
C TYR A 473 22.90 13.15 -3.61
N HIS A 474 21.99 13.66 -4.43
CA HIS A 474 20.69 14.16 -3.96
C HIS A 474 19.68 13.03 -3.76
N GLY A 475 19.88 11.87 -4.39
CA GLY A 475 18.97 10.73 -4.36
C GLY A 475 19.45 9.61 -3.44
N LYS A 476 19.29 8.36 -3.91
CA LYS A 476 19.88 7.16 -3.33
C LYS A 476 20.73 6.46 -4.38
N ILE A 477 21.96 6.14 -4.01
CA ILE A 477 22.86 5.32 -4.84
C ILE A 477 22.43 3.87 -4.70
N LEU A 478 22.12 3.20 -5.80
CA LEU A 478 21.74 1.79 -5.82
C LEU A 478 23.02 0.95 -5.81
N HIS A 479 23.40 0.44 -4.64
CA HIS A 479 24.71 -0.20 -4.47
C HIS A 479 24.80 -1.57 -5.16
N ARG A 480 23.68 -2.32 -5.16
CA ARG A 480 23.55 -3.68 -5.69
C ARG A 480 22.35 -3.77 -6.64
N LEU A 481 22.38 -2.98 -7.71
CA LEU A 481 21.44 -3.07 -8.81
C LEU A 481 21.95 -4.07 -9.85
N TYR A 482 21.10 -5.01 -10.24
CA TYR A 482 21.41 -6.08 -11.18
C TYR A 482 20.51 -6.03 -12.40
N ALA A 483 21.08 -6.30 -13.57
CA ALA A 483 20.39 -6.54 -14.81
C ALA A 483 20.91 -7.83 -15.47
N PRO A 484 20.13 -8.42 -16.40
CA PRO A 484 20.66 -9.41 -17.31
C PRO A 484 21.91 -8.89 -18.04
N PRO A 485 22.81 -9.79 -18.50
CA PRO A 485 24.12 -9.37 -19.02
C PRO A 485 24.07 -8.80 -20.45
N MET A 486 22.89 -8.58 -21.03
CA MET A 486 22.70 -8.14 -22.43
C MET A 486 21.40 -7.33 -22.61
N CYS A 487 21.36 -6.54 -23.69
CA CYS A 487 20.33 -5.54 -23.97
C CYS A 487 18.88 -6.09 -24.07
N THR A 488 18.57 -6.98 -25.03
CA THR A 488 17.20 -7.54 -25.22
C THR A 488 16.67 -8.21 -23.95
N PRO A 489 17.46 -9.09 -23.27
CA PRO A 489 17.03 -9.65 -22.00
C PRO A 489 16.71 -8.60 -20.93
N SER A 490 17.56 -7.57 -20.77
CA SER A 490 17.36 -6.51 -19.77
C SER A 490 16.13 -5.65 -20.04
N ARG A 491 15.87 -5.31 -21.30
CA ARG A 491 14.73 -4.50 -21.72
C ARG A 491 13.42 -5.30 -21.61
N SER A 492 13.46 -6.58 -21.96
CA SER A 492 12.35 -7.50 -21.72
C SER A 492 12.02 -7.58 -20.23
N ALA A 493 13.05 -7.75 -19.38
CA ALA A 493 12.87 -7.83 -17.94
C ALA A 493 12.33 -6.54 -17.31
N LEU A 494 12.81 -5.37 -17.74
CA LEU A 494 12.26 -4.09 -17.31
C LEU A 494 10.77 -4.00 -17.62
N LEU A 495 10.37 -4.24 -18.87
CA LEU A 495 9.00 -3.97 -19.32
C LEU A 495 8.00 -5.01 -18.85
N THR A 496 8.42 -6.25 -18.63
CA THR A 496 7.51 -7.34 -18.22
C THR A 496 7.55 -7.64 -16.73
N GLY A 497 8.60 -7.20 -16.01
CA GLY A 497 8.82 -7.61 -14.62
C GLY A 497 9.13 -9.10 -14.46
N LEU A 498 9.47 -9.79 -15.55
CA LEU A 498 9.82 -11.21 -15.60
C LEU A 498 11.30 -11.37 -15.92
N TYR A 499 11.92 -12.45 -15.42
CA TYR A 499 13.26 -12.81 -15.82
C TYR A 499 13.29 -13.28 -17.30
N PRO A 500 14.43 -13.13 -17.99
CA PRO A 500 14.56 -13.53 -19.40
C PRO A 500 14.13 -14.97 -19.69
N PHE A 501 14.34 -15.90 -18.76
CA PHE A 501 14.02 -17.31 -18.93
C PHE A 501 12.51 -17.62 -18.89
N HIS A 502 11.66 -16.70 -18.44
CA HIS A 502 10.20 -16.80 -18.57
C HIS A 502 9.69 -16.13 -19.85
N THR A 503 10.37 -15.11 -20.34
CA THR A 503 9.99 -14.40 -21.58
C THR A 503 10.54 -15.06 -22.85
N GLY A 504 11.45 -16.03 -22.71
CA GLY A 504 12.10 -16.69 -23.83
C GLY A 504 13.31 -15.92 -24.37
N THR A 505 13.75 -14.84 -23.71
CA THR A 505 14.88 -14.01 -24.16
C THR A 505 16.20 -14.36 -23.47
N GLN A 506 16.37 -15.59 -22.98
CA GLN A 506 17.55 -15.96 -22.17
C GLN A 506 18.82 -16.28 -22.97
N HIS A 507 18.72 -16.64 -24.25
CA HIS A 507 19.85 -17.21 -24.99
C HIS A 507 20.79 -16.15 -25.57
N TYR A 508 20.25 -15.15 -26.26
CA TYR A 508 21.03 -14.07 -26.88
C TYR A 508 20.17 -12.80 -27.07
N ILE A 509 20.68 -11.83 -27.83
CA ILE A 509 19.91 -10.66 -28.27
C ILE A 509 19.03 -10.98 -29.48
N LEU A 510 18.01 -10.15 -29.71
CA LEU A 510 17.18 -10.21 -30.91
C LEU A 510 17.85 -9.44 -32.04
N LEU A 511 18.25 -10.14 -33.11
CA LEU A 511 18.77 -9.47 -34.31
C LEU A 511 17.64 -8.88 -35.16
N ASN A 512 17.91 -7.79 -35.88
CA ASN A 512 16.88 -7.07 -36.65
C ASN A 512 16.11 -7.96 -37.64
N GLN A 513 16.79 -8.95 -38.24
CA GLN A 513 16.20 -9.89 -39.21
C GLN A 513 15.38 -11.02 -38.59
N GLU A 514 15.31 -11.13 -37.26
CA GLU A 514 14.59 -12.23 -36.64
C GLU A 514 13.08 -11.96 -36.53
N PRO A 515 12.22 -12.88 -36.99
CA PRO A 515 10.78 -12.63 -37.16
C PRO A 515 9.97 -12.87 -35.89
N TRP A 516 10.40 -12.37 -34.73
CA TRP A 516 9.70 -12.55 -33.46
C TRP A 516 9.80 -11.30 -32.56
N GLY A 517 8.96 -11.25 -31.52
CA GLY A 517 8.96 -10.20 -30.50
C GLY A 517 8.50 -10.78 -29.15
N PRO A 518 9.28 -10.60 -28.05
CA PRO A 518 9.03 -11.30 -26.80
C PRO A 518 7.79 -10.80 -26.05
N LEU A 519 7.34 -9.56 -26.29
CA LEU A 519 6.30 -8.92 -25.48
C LEU A 519 4.87 -9.33 -25.84
N THR A 520 4.63 -9.91 -27.02
CA THR A 520 3.27 -10.20 -27.54
C THR A 520 2.40 -11.11 -26.67
N LYS A 521 3.00 -11.82 -25.71
CA LYS A 521 2.32 -12.75 -24.79
C LYS A 521 2.20 -12.22 -23.35
N PHE A 522 2.75 -11.04 -23.07
CA PHE A 522 2.86 -10.51 -21.72
C PHE A 522 2.23 -9.13 -21.63
N ILE A 523 1.63 -8.84 -20.48
CA ILE A 523 1.19 -7.49 -20.15
C ILE A 523 2.43 -6.71 -19.70
N THR A 524 2.66 -5.57 -20.32
CA THR A 524 3.85 -4.74 -20.09
C THR A 524 3.55 -3.59 -19.14
N MET A 525 4.61 -3.08 -18.50
CA MET A 525 4.59 -1.88 -17.66
C MET A 525 3.93 -0.69 -18.37
N PRO A 526 4.37 -0.26 -19.57
CA PRO A 526 3.72 0.85 -20.26
C PRO A 526 2.22 0.60 -20.53
N GLU A 527 1.79 -0.62 -20.88
CA GLU A 527 0.35 -0.90 -21.05
C GLU A 527 -0.44 -0.70 -19.75
N VAL A 528 0.09 -1.19 -18.63
CA VAL A 528 -0.54 -0.99 -17.31
C VAL A 528 -0.61 0.49 -16.97
N PHE A 529 0.47 1.24 -17.17
CA PHE A 529 0.52 2.66 -16.83
C PHE A 529 -0.38 3.49 -17.75
N GLN A 530 -0.41 3.19 -19.05
CA GLN A 530 -1.30 3.80 -20.03
C GLN A 530 -2.77 3.59 -19.63
N ALA A 531 -3.15 2.37 -19.23
CA ALA A 531 -4.49 2.05 -18.75
C ALA A 531 -4.88 2.82 -17.46
N HIS A 532 -3.90 3.29 -16.69
CA HIS A 532 -4.08 4.10 -15.48
C HIS A 532 -3.85 5.60 -15.72
N GLY A 533 -3.96 6.07 -16.97
CA GLY A 533 -3.99 7.49 -17.30
C GLY A 533 -2.62 8.15 -17.49
N TYR A 534 -1.53 7.38 -17.52
CA TYR A 534 -0.23 7.92 -17.89
C TYR A 534 -0.15 8.22 -19.40
N SER A 535 0.61 9.26 -19.74
CA SER A 535 1.17 9.44 -21.08
C SER A 535 2.49 8.67 -21.13
N THR A 536 2.50 7.58 -21.90
CA THR A 536 3.64 6.66 -21.99
C THR A 536 4.50 6.98 -23.20
N ASN A 537 5.76 7.37 -22.96
CA ASN A 537 6.67 7.86 -23.98
C ASN A 537 7.98 7.08 -23.92
N LEU A 538 8.43 6.56 -25.07
CA LEU A 538 9.74 5.95 -25.24
C LEU A 538 10.60 6.83 -26.15
N ILE A 539 11.80 7.18 -25.70
CA ILE A 539 12.82 7.85 -26.52
C ILE A 539 14.03 6.95 -26.60
N GLY A 540 14.48 6.64 -27.80
CA GLY A 540 15.69 5.88 -28.07
C GLY A 540 15.45 4.43 -28.48
N LYS A 541 16.32 3.54 -28.00
CA LYS A 541 16.43 2.13 -28.39
C LYS A 541 15.28 1.28 -27.86
N TRP A 542 14.63 0.53 -28.76
CA TRP A 542 13.64 -0.48 -28.40
C TRP A 542 14.25 -1.87 -28.14
N HIS A 543 14.77 -2.52 -29.19
CA HIS A 543 15.45 -3.80 -29.18
C HIS A 543 14.63 -5.01 -28.68
N LEU A 544 13.30 -4.99 -28.91
CA LEU A 544 12.35 -6.07 -28.57
C LEU A 544 11.50 -6.50 -29.78
N GLY A 545 12.08 -6.39 -30.98
CA GLY A 545 11.47 -6.87 -32.21
C GLY A 545 10.95 -5.74 -33.10
N MET A 546 11.00 -5.97 -34.41
CA MET A 546 10.56 -5.02 -35.42
C MET A 546 9.83 -5.65 -36.61
N GLY A 547 9.86 -6.97 -36.79
CA GLY A 547 9.33 -7.64 -37.98
C GLY A 547 7.85 -7.37 -38.24
N HIS A 548 7.03 -7.26 -37.19
CA HIS A 548 5.63 -6.83 -37.25
C HIS A 548 5.45 -5.52 -36.48
N LYS A 549 4.45 -4.71 -36.88
CA LYS A 549 3.99 -3.54 -36.11
C LYS A 549 3.67 -3.91 -34.66
N GLN A 550 3.08 -5.08 -34.43
CA GLN A 550 2.78 -5.60 -33.09
C GLN A 550 4.01 -5.78 -32.20
N PHE A 551 5.21 -5.86 -32.76
CA PHE A 551 6.45 -5.96 -31.98
C PHE A 551 7.04 -4.60 -31.60
N THR A 552 6.51 -3.50 -32.16
CA THR A 552 7.06 -2.14 -31.98
C THR A 552 6.52 -1.44 -30.73
N PRO A 553 7.19 -0.39 -30.21
CA PRO A 553 6.81 0.25 -28.95
C PRO A 553 5.36 0.73 -28.90
N THR A 554 4.86 1.32 -29.99
CA THR A 554 3.50 1.92 -30.03
C THR A 554 2.37 0.89 -29.99
N TYR A 555 2.69 -0.39 -30.17
CA TYR A 555 1.76 -1.50 -30.01
C TYR A 555 1.96 -2.27 -28.70
N ASN A 556 2.93 -1.85 -27.88
CA ASN A 556 3.26 -2.45 -26.58
C ASN A 556 3.19 -1.38 -25.47
N GLY A 557 2.11 -0.59 -25.48
CA GLY A 557 1.74 0.32 -24.39
C GLY A 557 2.30 1.74 -24.43
N PHE A 558 3.19 2.08 -25.37
CA PHE A 558 3.68 3.45 -25.51
C PHE A 558 2.76 4.29 -26.41
N ASP A 559 2.24 5.42 -25.90
CA ASP A 559 1.54 6.43 -26.69
C ASP A 559 2.46 7.04 -27.78
N TYR A 560 3.76 7.11 -27.48
CA TYR A 560 4.73 7.80 -28.32
C TYR A 560 6.10 7.12 -28.33
N HIS A 561 6.72 7.04 -29.51
CA HIS A 561 8.11 6.61 -29.69
C HIS A 561 8.90 7.58 -30.56
N TYR A 562 10.15 7.88 -30.18
CA TYR A 562 11.11 8.59 -31.02
C TYR A 562 12.49 7.94 -30.88
N GLY A 563 13.01 7.34 -31.94
CA GLY A 563 14.28 6.62 -31.91
C GLY A 563 14.33 5.47 -32.89
N TYR A 564 14.89 4.33 -32.49
CA TYR A 564 15.16 3.20 -33.38
C TYR A 564 14.71 1.88 -32.76
N TRP A 565 14.42 0.89 -33.60
CA TRP A 565 13.86 -0.37 -33.15
C TRP A 565 14.90 -1.45 -32.88
N GLY A 566 16.03 -1.42 -33.59
CA GLY A 566 17.03 -2.46 -33.60
C GLY A 566 18.04 -2.44 -32.46
N ALA A 567 19.11 -3.22 -32.65
CA ALA A 567 20.16 -3.40 -31.66
C ALA A 567 21.06 -2.16 -31.48
N PHE A 568 21.42 -1.50 -32.57
CA PHE A 568 22.27 -0.30 -32.60
C PHE A 568 22.09 0.43 -33.93
N ILE A 569 22.52 1.69 -33.93
CA ILE A 569 22.65 2.54 -35.12
C ILE A 569 23.93 3.38 -34.99
N ASP A 570 24.38 3.95 -36.10
CA ASP A 570 25.35 5.03 -36.16
C ASP A 570 24.81 6.29 -35.45
N TYR A 571 25.66 7.03 -34.74
CA TYR A 571 25.24 8.22 -33.98
C TYR A 571 24.89 9.42 -34.86
N TYR A 572 25.22 9.39 -36.14
CA TYR A 572 25.08 10.51 -37.07
C TYR A 572 24.23 10.17 -38.29
N ASP A 573 24.49 9.06 -38.97
CA ASP A 573 23.72 8.66 -40.16
C ASP A 573 22.52 7.76 -39.84
N LYS A 574 22.40 7.31 -38.57
CA LYS A 574 21.31 6.50 -38.02
C LYS A 574 21.07 5.18 -38.78
N THR A 575 22.11 4.66 -39.42
CA THR A 575 22.09 3.34 -40.05
C THR A 575 22.63 2.26 -39.13
N SER A 576 22.14 1.04 -39.30
CA SER A 576 22.71 -0.15 -38.66
C SER A 576 23.56 -0.89 -39.67
N LYS A 577 24.86 -1.08 -39.41
CA LYS A 577 25.77 -1.92 -40.21
C LYS A 577 26.92 -2.44 -39.34
N MET A 578 27.20 -3.74 -39.44
CA MET A 578 28.48 -4.35 -39.03
C MET A 578 28.88 -5.42 -40.03
N GLU A 579 30.17 -5.66 -40.21
CA GLU A 579 30.71 -6.69 -41.11
C GLU A 579 30.67 -8.08 -40.46
N THR A 580 29.55 -8.39 -39.80
CA THR A 580 29.27 -9.67 -39.15
C THR A 580 27.95 -10.22 -39.70
N PRO A 581 27.83 -11.55 -39.95
CA PRO A 581 26.59 -12.15 -40.44
C PRO A 581 25.39 -11.78 -39.56
N GLY A 582 24.30 -11.35 -40.20
CA GLY A 582 23.07 -10.89 -39.51
C GLY A 582 22.94 -9.38 -39.32
N PHE A 583 23.97 -8.59 -39.67
CA PHE A 583 23.97 -7.13 -39.57
C PHE A 583 24.03 -6.45 -40.95
N SER A 584 22.87 -6.34 -41.61
CA SER A 584 22.78 -5.69 -42.92
C SER A 584 22.70 -4.17 -42.81
N LEU A 585 23.27 -3.47 -43.79
CA LEU A 585 23.15 -2.01 -43.90
C LEU A 585 21.69 -1.61 -44.12
N GLY A 586 21.14 -0.83 -43.19
CA GLY A 586 19.81 -0.24 -43.34
C GLY A 586 19.57 0.92 -42.39
N TYR A 587 18.73 1.86 -42.80
CA TYR A 587 18.29 2.98 -41.98
C TYR A 587 17.28 2.52 -40.92
N ASP A 588 17.44 2.95 -39.66
CA ASP A 588 16.50 2.66 -38.58
C ASP A 588 16.36 3.86 -37.64
N PHE A 589 15.59 4.87 -38.05
CA PHE A 589 15.26 6.00 -37.18
C PHE A 589 13.88 6.56 -37.49
N ARG A 590 13.10 6.83 -36.45
CA ARG A 590 11.66 6.97 -36.56
C ARG A 590 11.05 7.88 -35.52
N ARG A 591 9.87 8.37 -35.88
CA ARG A 591 8.86 8.92 -34.99
C ARG A 591 7.62 8.04 -35.09
N ASN A 592 7.30 7.33 -34.02
CA ASN A 592 6.34 6.24 -34.01
C ASN A 592 6.70 5.19 -35.08
N LEU A 593 5.84 5.01 -36.08
CA LEU A 593 6.06 4.08 -37.20
C LEU A 593 6.74 4.74 -38.39
N ASP A 594 6.70 6.08 -38.47
CA ASP A 594 7.16 6.83 -39.64
C ASP A 594 8.66 7.07 -39.56
N LEU A 595 9.32 7.02 -40.72
CA LEU A 595 10.74 7.36 -40.83
C LEU A 595 10.97 8.83 -40.47
N GLU A 596 11.95 9.07 -39.61
CA GLU A 596 12.36 10.42 -39.24
C GLU A 596 13.71 10.72 -39.90
N CYS A 597 13.70 11.57 -40.92
CA CYS A 597 14.93 12.01 -41.58
C CYS A 597 15.48 13.30 -40.98
N ASP A 598 16.74 13.28 -40.60
CA ASP A 598 17.49 14.46 -40.17
C ASP A 598 17.98 15.22 -41.41
N LYS A 599 17.21 16.24 -41.85
CA LYS A 599 17.32 17.01 -43.11
C LYS A 599 18.71 17.65 -43.40
N GLY A 600 19.77 16.85 -43.49
CA GLY A 600 21.14 17.28 -43.72
C GLY A 600 21.89 17.84 -42.51
N ASN A 601 21.29 17.91 -41.31
CA ASN A 601 21.93 18.55 -40.14
C ASN A 601 23.04 17.73 -39.46
N ASN A 602 23.26 16.48 -39.86
CA ASN A 602 24.25 15.57 -39.27
C ASN A 602 24.21 15.58 -37.73
N THR A 603 23.02 15.59 -37.16
CA THR A 603 22.80 15.80 -35.73
C THR A 603 23.12 14.52 -34.96
N TYR A 604 23.88 14.68 -33.88
CA TYR A 604 24.26 13.60 -32.96
C TYR A 604 23.03 13.03 -32.24
N VAL A 605 22.84 11.70 -32.30
CA VAL A 605 21.64 11.01 -31.81
C VAL A 605 21.36 11.25 -30.32
N THR A 606 22.40 11.34 -29.48
CA THR A 606 22.20 11.64 -28.04
C THR A 606 21.55 13.00 -27.85
N ASP A 607 21.95 14.02 -28.61
CA ASP A 607 21.35 15.36 -28.55
C ASP A 607 19.91 15.37 -29.06
N LEU A 608 19.60 14.56 -30.09
CA LEU A 608 18.23 14.36 -30.56
C LEU A 608 17.34 13.75 -29.46
N PHE A 609 17.84 12.73 -28.76
CA PHE A 609 17.09 12.11 -27.66
C PHE A 609 16.89 13.08 -26.49
N THR A 610 17.92 13.85 -26.13
CA THR A 610 17.81 14.87 -25.09
C THR A 610 16.80 15.95 -25.45
N ALA A 611 16.90 16.53 -26.65
CA ALA A 611 15.99 17.57 -27.11
C ALA A 611 14.54 17.09 -27.17
N GLU A 612 14.33 15.85 -27.61
CA GLU A 612 12.99 15.26 -27.64
C GLU A 612 12.44 15.00 -26.23
N ALA A 613 13.27 14.56 -25.29
CA ALA A 613 12.87 14.39 -23.89
C ALA A 613 12.46 15.74 -23.27
N GLU A 614 13.26 16.80 -23.49
CA GLU A 614 12.92 18.16 -23.07
C GLU A 614 11.60 18.62 -23.70
N ARG A 615 11.39 18.35 -25.00
CA ARG A 615 10.15 18.71 -25.70
C ARG A 615 8.94 18.04 -25.05
N ILE A 616 8.99 16.72 -24.80
CA ILE A 616 7.89 15.99 -24.17
C ILE A 616 7.62 16.52 -22.75
N ILE A 617 8.66 16.73 -21.96
CA ILE A 617 8.54 17.24 -20.59
C ILE A 617 7.88 18.63 -20.57
N MET A 618 8.33 19.53 -21.44
CA MET A 618 7.83 20.90 -21.51
C MET A 618 6.41 20.97 -22.11
N GLN A 619 6.07 20.10 -23.06
CA GLN A 619 4.74 20.08 -23.69
C GLN A 619 3.69 19.32 -22.86
N ASN A 620 4.09 18.46 -21.93
CA ASN A 620 3.15 17.78 -21.04
C ASN A 620 2.61 18.77 -19.99
N SER A 621 1.68 19.63 -20.40
CA SER A 621 1.15 20.74 -19.61
C SER A 621 -0.01 20.39 -18.65
N GLY A 622 -0.23 19.10 -18.34
CA GLY A 622 -0.98 18.71 -17.13
C GLY A 622 -2.25 17.86 -17.28
N SER A 623 -2.57 17.32 -18.46
CA SER A 623 -3.77 16.46 -18.61
C SER A 623 -3.51 14.97 -18.32
N LYS A 624 -2.27 14.49 -18.45
CA LYS A 624 -1.86 13.10 -18.16
C LYS A 624 -0.55 13.06 -17.39
N THR A 625 -0.42 12.15 -16.43
CA THR A 625 0.84 11.91 -15.71
C THR A 625 1.91 11.40 -16.66
N LEU A 626 3.15 11.89 -16.57
CA LEU A 626 4.22 11.50 -17.48
C LEU A 626 4.82 10.13 -17.10
N PHE A 627 4.90 9.21 -18.04
CA PHE A 627 5.82 8.06 -18.02
C PHE A 627 6.77 8.23 -19.20
N LEU A 628 8.04 8.50 -18.92
CA LEU A 628 9.08 8.74 -19.92
C LEU A 628 10.23 7.75 -19.71
N LEU A 629 10.42 6.85 -20.68
CA LEU A 629 11.55 5.95 -20.74
C LEU A 629 12.52 6.48 -21.82
N VAL A 630 13.71 6.92 -21.40
CA VAL A 630 14.78 7.38 -22.30
C VAL A 630 15.87 6.31 -22.32
N THR A 631 15.90 5.51 -23.38
CA THR A 631 16.88 4.44 -23.60
C THR A 631 17.93 4.90 -24.59
N HIS A 632 18.97 5.56 -24.10
CA HIS A 632 20.03 6.12 -24.93
C HIS A 632 20.77 5.05 -25.74
N LEU A 633 21.27 5.44 -26.92
CA LEU A 633 22.33 4.71 -27.64
C LEU A 633 23.67 4.85 -26.89
N ALA A 634 23.90 6.01 -26.26
CA ALA A 634 25.05 6.27 -25.42
C ALA A 634 25.11 5.22 -24.26
N VAL A 635 26.17 4.43 -24.13
CA VAL A 635 27.51 4.51 -24.72
C VAL A 635 27.88 3.28 -25.55
N HIS A 636 26.90 2.68 -26.22
CA HIS A 636 27.07 1.53 -27.11
C HIS A 636 27.90 1.90 -28.34
N THR A 637 28.54 0.88 -28.92
CA THR A 637 29.26 0.96 -30.19
C THR A 637 28.34 1.30 -31.36
N ALA A 638 28.81 2.14 -32.28
CA ALA A 638 28.11 2.64 -33.45
C ALA A 638 28.18 1.67 -34.64
N ASN A 639 29.29 1.69 -35.38
CA ASN A 639 29.55 0.83 -36.53
C ASN A 639 30.98 0.26 -36.44
N GLU A 640 31.45 -0.48 -37.46
CA GLU A 640 32.79 -1.10 -37.41
C GLU A 640 33.93 -0.16 -37.83
N GLU A 641 33.66 0.80 -38.74
CA GLU A 641 34.64 1.74 -39.27
C GLU A 641 35.02 2.83 -38.24
N ASP A 642 34.01 3.41 -37.58
CA ASP A 642 34.17 4.31 -36.44
C ASP A 642 33.26 3.88 -35.27
N PRO A 643 33.73 2.93 -34.43
CA PRO A 643 32.92 2.33 -33.36
C PRO A 643 32.45 3.29 -32.28
N LEU A 644 33.20 4.37 -32.04
CA LEU A 644 32.92 5.31 -30.97
C LEU A 644 32.85 6.70 -31.60
N GLN A 645 31.66 7.30 -31.54
CA GLN A 645 31.37 8.57 -32.20
C GLN A 645 30.83 9.56 -31.17
N ALA A 646 31.41 10.75 -31.14
CA ALA A 646 30.93 11.89 -30.36
C ALA A 646 31.29 13.18 -31.12
N PRO A 647 30.68 14.34 -30.79
CA PRO A 647 31.09 15.62 -31.38
C PRO A 647 32.58 15.89 -31.13
N GLU A 648 33.30 16.39 -32.14
CA GLU A 648 34.76 16.58 -32.05
C GLU A 648 35.16 17.51 -30.91
N GLU A 649 34.42 18.61 -30.75
CA GLU A 649 34.56 19.56 -29.64
C GLU A 649 34.39 18.90 -28.25
N GLU A 650 33.60 17.82 -28.15
CA GLU A 650 33.47 17.07 -26.91
C GLU A 650 34.67 16.12 -26.71
N ILE A 651 35.15 15.48 -27.78
CA ILE A 651 36.33 14.61 -27.76
C ILE A 651 37.59 15.39 -27.32
N GLU A 652 37.74 16.62 -27.79
CA GLU A 652 38.87 17.51 -27.45
C GLU A 652 39.00 17.78 -25.95
N LYS A 653 37.87 17.85 -25.22
CA LYS A 653 37.86 18.04 -23.76
C LYS A 653 38.61 16.93 -23.01
N PHE A 654 38.74 15.75 -23.63
CA PHE A 654 39.38 14.57 -23.07
C PHE A 654 40.77 14.30 -23.65
N SER A 655 41.40 15.28 -24.32
CA SER A 655 42.73 15.15 -24.96
C SER A 655 43.85 14.64 -24.05
N TYR A 656 43.71 14.78 -22.72
CA TYR A 656 44.63 14.23 -21.72
C TYR A 656 44.58 12.69 -21.62
N ILE A 657 43.48 12.04 -22.03
CA ILE A 657 43.37 10.59 -22.17
C ILE A 657 44.12 10.17 -23.44
N GLN A 658 45.18 9.39 -23.26
CA GLN A 658 46.10 9.03 -24.35
C GLN A 658 45.50 8.02 -25.33
N ASP A 659 44.74 7.04 -24.81
CA ASP A 659 44.02 6.09 -25.65
C ASP A 659 42.86 6.81 -26.35
N ILE A 660 42.93 6.88 -27.69
CA ILE A 660 41.93 7.60 -28.49
C ILE A 660 40.54 6.98 -28.40
N ARG A 661 40.42 5.65 -28.28
CA ARG A 661 39.13 4.99 -28.14
C ARG A 661 38.52 5.29 -26.78
N ARG A 662 39.31 5.22 -25.70
CA ARG A 662 38.87 5.60 -24.36
C ARG A 662 38.52 7.09 -24.27
N ARG A 663 39.24 7.95 -25.00
CA ARG A 663 38.92 9.38 -25.15
C ARG A 663 37.56 9.60 -25.80
N LYS A 664 37.29 8.95 -26.94
CA LYS A 664 35.99 9.01 -27.60
C LYS A 664 34.89 8.47 -26.70
N TYR A 665 35.12 7.35 -26.01
CA TYR A 665 34.20 6.80 -25.02
C TYR A 665 33.85 7.82 -23.91
N ALA A 666 34.86 8.47 -23.32
CA ALA A 666 34.65 9.48 -22.29
C ALA A 666 33.80 10.66 -22.81
N ALA A 667 33.97 11.05 -24.08
CA ALA A 667 33.14 12.08 -24.72
C ALA A 667 31.68 11.64 -24.88
N ILE A 668 31.43 10.37 -25.26
CA ILE A 668 30.06 9.82 -25.32
C ILE A 668 29.42 9.83 -23.93
N VAL A 669 30.15 9.41 -22.89
CA VAL A 669 29.66 9.45 -21.49
C VAL A 669 29.40 10.90 -21.05
N SER A 670 30.24 11.85 -21.46
CA SER A 670 30.05 13.28 -21.18
C SER A 670 28.74 13.82 -21.77
N LYS A 671 28.41 13.45 -23.02
CA LYS A 671 27.11 13.79 -23.64
C LYS A 671 25.93 13.12 -22.96
N LEU A 672 26.10 11.89 -22.47
CA LEU A 672 25.08 11.22 -21.66
C LEU A 672 24.86 11.94 -20.31
N ASP A 673 25.94 12.36 -19.63
CA ASP A 673 25.86 13.16 -18.41
C ASP A 673 25.16 14.50 -18.64
N GLU A 674 25.49 15.20 -19.73
CA GLU A 674 24.79 16.41 -20.15
C GLU A 674 23.30 16.16 -20.37
N SER A 675 22.94 15.06 -21.06
CA SER A 675 21.54 14.64 -21.27
C SER A 675 20.79 14.48 -19.95
N VAL A 676 21.38 13.77 -18.98
CA VAL A 676 20.80 13.59 -17.63
C VAL A 676 20.56 14.96 -16.97
N GLY A 677 21.56 15.85 -17.03
CA GLY A 677 21.44 17.21 -16.50
C GLY A 677 20.30 18.00 -17.12
N ARG A 678 20.21 17.97 -18.44
CA ARG A 678 19.19 18.69 -19.22
C ARG A 678 17.78 18.14 -18.98
N ILE A 679 17.62 16.82 -18.92
CA ILE A 679 16.33 16.19 -18.60
C ILE A 679 15.86 16.57 -17.20
N VAL A 680 16.75 16.48 -16.19
CA VAL A 680 16.42 16.88 -14.80
C VAL A 680 16.09 18.38 -14.73
N TYR A 681 16.85 19.22 -15.43
CA TYR A 681 16.59 20.66 -15.49
C TYR A 681 15.30 21.01 -16.24
N ALA A 682 14.93 20.25 -17.28
CA ALA A 682 13.65 20.42 -17.97
C ALA A 682 12.46 20.06 -17.06
N LEU A 683 12.59 18.99 -16.27
CA LEU A 683 11.59 18.66 -15.24
C LEU A 683 11.46 19.80 -14.22
N ASP A 684 12.57 20.46 -13.89
CA ASP A 684 12.57 21.61 -13.00
C ASP A 684 11.84 22.82 -13.60
N ARG A 685 12.20 23.19 -14.83
CA ARG A 685 11.56 24.29 -15.57
C ARG A 685 10.08 24.05 -15.83
N ALA A 686 9.69 22.79 -16.01
CA ALA A 686 8.30 22.38 -16.14
C ALA A 686 7.56 22.30 -14.79
N ASN A 687 8.22 22.61 -13.67
CA ASN A 687 7.70 22.49 -12.29
C ASN A 687 7.14 21.09 -11.96
N LYS A 688 7.76 20.03 -12.50
CA LYS A 688 7.33 18.62 -12.31
C LYS A 688 8.12 17.88 -11.24
N LEU A 689 9.31 18.36 -10.87
CA LEU A 689 10.20 17.65 -9.93
C LEU A 689 9.58 17.41 -8.55
N ASN A 690 8.61 18.23 -8.13
CA ASN A 690 7.88 18.05 -6.86
C ASN A 690 7.06 16.74 -6.78
N ASN A 691 6.76 16.11 -7.92
CA ASN A 691 6.05 14.84 -8.02
C ASN A 691 6.61 14.00 -9.17
N THR A 692 7.94 13.82 -9.22
CA THR A 692 8.62 12.98 -10.21
C THR A 692 9.59 12.01 -9.55
N ILE A 693 9.58 10.76 -10.02
CA ILE A 693 10.61 9.76 -9.76
C ILE A 693 11.55 9.75 -10.96
N VAL A 694 12.84 10.04 -10.72
CA VAL A 694 13.90 9.99 -11.73
C VAL A 694 14.83 8.83 -11.40
N ILE A 695 15.00 7.92 -12.36
CA ILE A 695 15.86 6.75 -12.24
C ILE A 695 16.93 6.83 -13.33
N PHE A 696 18.18 6.57 -12.98
CA PHE A 696 19.28 6.42 -13.93
C PHE A 696 19.99 5.08 -13.72
N TYR A 697 20.22 4.30 -14.77
CA TYR A 697 21.06 3.10 -14.73
C TYR A 697 21.53 2.64 -16.13
N SER A 698 22.37 1.60 -16.23
CA SER A 698 22.80 0.96 -17.49
C SER A 698 22.09 -0.38 -17.75
N ASP A 699 21.71 -0.72 -18.98
CA ASP A 699 21.01 -1.99 -19.26
C ASP A 699 21.84 -3.26 -19.01
N ASN A 700 23.17 -3.18 -19.09
CA ASN A 700 24.13 -4.22 -18.71
C ASN A 700 25.51 -3.61 -18.40
N GLY A 701 26.48 -4.44 -18.00
CA GLY A 701 27.88 -4.01 -17.89
C GLY A 701 28.51 -3.70 -19.26
N ALA A 702 29.63 -2.98 -19.28
CA ALA A 702 30.28 -2.57 -20.53
C ALA A 702 30.92 -3.75 -21.27
N PRO A 703 30.91 -3.81 -22.62
CA PRO A 703 31.79 -4.66 -23.42
C PRO A 703 33.19 -4.05 -23.49
N THR A 704 34.03 -4.32 -22.50
CA THR A 704 35.39 -3.76 -22.44
C THR A 704 36.24 -4.20 -23.64
N VAL A 705 36.22 -5.49 -23.98
CA VAL A 705 37.01 -6.09 -25.09
C VAL A 705 36.14 -6.96 -26.01
N GLY A 706 36.69 -7.34 -27.16
CA GLY A 706 36.03 -8.23 -28.12
C GLY A 706 35.06 -7.52 -29.06
N LEU A 707 34.08 -8.28 -29.56
CA LEU A 707 33.05 -7.76 -30.46
C LEU A 707 32.22 -6.68 -29.75
N PHE A 708 31.89 -5.59 -30.46
CA PHE A 708 31.22 -4.41 -29.92
C PHE A 708 31.98 -3.69 -28.78
N SER A 709 33.30 -3.91 -28.65
CA SER A 709 34.09 -3.28 -27.59
C SER A 709 33.94 -1.75 -27.62
N ASN A 710 33.44 -1.19 -26.52
CA ASN A 710 33.34 0.26 -26.35
C ASN A 710 34.40 0.83 -25.42
N THR A 711 35.32 -0.01 -24.90
CA THR A 711 36.36 0.36 -23.92
C THR A 711 35.84 0.80 -22.55
N GLY A 712 34.54 0.59 -22.26
CA GLY A 712 33.94 0.82 -20.94
C GLY A 712 34.58 -0.05 -19.85
N SER A 713 34.52 0.43 -18.61
CA SER A 713 35.19 -0.17 -17.45
C SER A 713 34.18 -0.73 -16.46
N ASN A 714 34.30 -2.03 -16.15
CA ASN A 714 33.53 -2.68 -15.08
C ASN A 714 34.33 -2.77 -13.78
N TRP A 715 35.48 -2.09 -13.67
CA TRP A 715 36.35 -2.19 -12.52
C TRP A 715 35.63 -1.85 -11.19
N PRO A 716 35.87 -2.60 -10.11
CA PRO A 716 36.80 -3.71 -9.99
C PRO A 716 36.12 -5.08 -10.17
N LEU A 717 34.96 -5.13 -10.81
CA LEU A 717 34.18 -6.34 -10.98
C LEU A 717 34.79 -7.24 -12.07
N ARG A 718 34.61 -8.54 -11.90
CA ARG A 718 35.07 -9.56 -12.85
C ARG A 718 34.12 -9.64 -14.03
N GLY A 719 34.66 -9.87 -15.23
CA GLY A 719 33.89 -10.04 -16.46
C GLY A 719 33.33 -8.75 -17.07
N GLN A 720 32.43 -8.92 -18.04
CA GLN A 720 31.86 -7.85 -18.86
C GLN A 720 30.47 -8.24 -19.41
N LYS A 721 29.89 -7.40 -20.28
CA LYS A 721 28.71 -7.75 -21.10
C LYS A 721 28.78 -9.19 -21.63
N ASN A 722 27.63 -9.85 -21.70
CA ASN A 722 27.48 -11.25 -22.13
C ASN A 722 28.11 -12.29 -21.18
N SER A 723 28.61 -11.91 -19.99
CA SER A 723 29.22 -12.88 -19.04
C SER A 723 28.40 -13.01 -17.75
N PRO A 724 28.46 -14.16 -17.04
CA PRO A 724 27.67 -14.41 -15.82
C PRO A 724 28.19 -13.69 -14.56
N TRP A 725 29.31 -13.00 -14.66
CA TRP A 725 30.04 -12.36 -13.56
C TRP A 725 29.44 -11.01 -13.15
N GLU A 726 29.83 -10.49 -11.98
CA GLU A 726 29.33 -9.19 -11.46
C GLU A 726 29.58 -8.06 -12.47
N GLY A 727 30.67 -8.08 -13.24
CA GLY A 727 30.96 -7.06 -14.25
C GLY A 727 30.06 -7.13 -15.49
N GLY A 728 29.32 -8.22 -15.68
CA GLY A 728 28.28 -8.32 -16.71
C GLY A 728 26.89 -7.94 -16.20
N THR A 729 26.58 -8.27 -14.94
CA THR A 729 25.21 -8.22 -14.41
C THR A 729 24.98 -7.11 -13.39
N ARG A 730 26.00 -6.68 -12.62
CA ARG A 730 25.89 -5.60 -11.64
C ARG A 730 26.18 -4.26 -12.30
N ILE A 731 25.21 -3.37 -12.23
CA ILE A 731 25.20 -2.10 -12.96
C ILE A 731 25.23 -0.91 -11.99
N SER A 732 25.72 0.23 -12.49
CA SER A 732 25.65 1.49 -11.77
C SER A 732 24.27 2.14 -11.97
N GLY A 733 23.71 2.68 -10.89
CA GLY A 733 22.43 3.36 -10.94
C GLY A 733 22.11 4.17 -9.69
N ALA A 734 21.18 5.10 -9.85
CA ALA A 734 20.69 5.98 -8.82
C ALA A 734 19.20 6.26 -9.01
N ILE A 735 18.51 6.57 -7.92
CA ILE A 735 17.12 7.01 -7.93
C ILE A 735 16.99 8.30 -7.15
N TRP A 736 16.23 9.25 -7.67
CA TRP A 736 15.85 10.47 -6.98
C TRP A 736 14.33 10.64 -7.05
N ALA A 737 13.71 10.97 -5.92
CA ALA A 737 12.34 11.46 -5.87
C ALA A 737 12.14 12.27 -4.58
N PRO A 738 11.28 13.29 -4.57
CA PRO A 738 10.97 14.06 -3.36
C PRO A 738 10.29 13.21 -2.28
N LEU A 739 9.66 12.09 -2.67
CA LEU A 739 9.00 11.12 -1.80
C LEU A 739 9.96 10.23 -1.01
N LEU A 740 11.24 10.12 -1.41
CA LEU A 740 12.21 9.27 -0.72
C LEU A 740 12.66 9.92 0.60
N GLN A 741 12.61 9.20 1.72
CA GLN A 741 13.21 9.67 2.97
C GLN A 741 14.72 9.40 2.98
N ASN A 742 15.48 10.16 3.77
CA ASN A 742 16.94 10.03 3.89
C ASN A 742 17.67 10.12 2.55
N ARG A 743 17.29 11.09 1.71
CA ARG A 743 18.01 11.46 0.49
C ARG A 743 19.49 11.79 0.78
N GLY A 744 20.35 11.50 -0.20
CA GLY A 744 21.81 11.51 -0.06
C GLY A 744 22.32 10.36 0.80
N SER A 745 21.90 9.14 0.45
CA SER A 745 22.28 7.88 1.11
C SER A 745 22.53 6.75 0.10
N ILE A 746 22.90 5.58 0.61
CA ILE A 746 23.17 4.39 -0.22
C ILE A 746 22.11 3.33 0.08
N PHE A 747 21.48 2.83 -0.97
CA PHE A 747 20.55 1.71 -0.89
C PHE A 747 21.29 0.38 -1.05
N GLN A 748 21.32 -0.42 0.02
CA GLN A 748 22.10 -1.66 0.10
C GLN A 748 21.33 -2.92 -0.31
N GLN A 749 20.00 -2.90 -0.24
CA GLN A 749 19.16 -4.04 -0.58
C GLN A 749 19.39 -4.42 -2.06
N PRO A 750 19.70 -5.69 -2.38
CA PRO A 750 19.80 -6.15 -3.76
C PRO A 750 18.50 -5.91 -4.52
N MET A 751 18.62 -5.34 -5.71
CA MET A 751 17.52 -5.02 -6.61
C MET A 751 17.83 -5.56 -8.01
N HIS A 752 16.83 -6.09 -8.69
CA HIS A 752 16.92 -6.49 -10.09
C HIS A 752 16.08 -5.54 -10.96
N VAL A 753 16.46 -5.30 -12.22
CA VAL A 753 15.69 -4.39 -13.12
C VAL A 753 14.23 -4.83 -13.33
N ALA A 754 13.93 -6.12 -13.15
CA ALA A 754 12.55 -6.62 -13.17
C ALA A 754 11.69 -6.09 -12.00
N ASP A 755 12.32 -5.69 -10.88
CA ASP A 755 11.63 -5.12 -9.71
C ASP A 755 10.99 -3.76 -10.04
N TRP A 756 11.47 -3.05 -11.07
CA TRP A 756 10.97 -1.72 -11.42
C TRP A 756 9.48 -1.73 -11.73
N PHE A 757 8.95 -2.77 -12.37
CA PHE A 757 7.52 -2.83 -12.69
C PHE A 757 6.66 -2.79 -11.41
N ALA A 758 6.86 -3.76 -10.51
CA ALA A 758 6.10 -3.83 -9.26
C ALA A 758 6.37 -2.61 -8.36
N THR A 759 7.61 -2.15 -8.31
CA THR A 759 8.04 -1.00 -7.48
C THR A 759 7.40 0.31 -7.95
N LEU A 760 7.42 0.59 -9.26
CA LEU A 760 6.84 1.81 -9.81
C LEU A 760 5.31 1.78 -9.80
N ALA A 761 4.70 0.61 -10.01
CA ALA A 761 3.25 0.47 -9.87
C ALA A 761 2.82 0.79 -8.43
N ALA A 762 3.55 0.28 -7.43
CA ALA A 762 3.31 0.62 -6.04
C ALA A 762 3.53 2.11 -5.74
N ALA A 763 4.59 2.72 -6.30
CA ALA A 763 4.86 4.15 -6.17
C ALA A 763 3.75 5.02 -6.77
N ALA A 764 3.10 4.54 -7.83
CA ALA A 764 1.97 5.17 -8.49
C ALA A 764 0.60 4.80 -7.91
N ASN A 765 0.56 4.03 -6.82
CA ASN A 765 -0.66 3.50 -6.23
C ASN A 765 -1.53 2.72 -7.24
N ILE A 766 -0.87 2.03 -8.19
CA ILE A 766 -1.50 1.14 -9.17
C ILE A 766 -1.57 -0.26 -8.57
N HIS A 767 -2.79 -0.79 -8.45
CA HIS A 767 -3.01 -2.17 -8.01
C HIS A 767 -2.85 -3.13 -9.18
N LEU A 768 -1.74 -3.86 -9.20
CA LEU A 768 -1.52 -4.93 -10.17
C LEU A 768 -2.54 -6.05 -9.98
N ASN A 769 -3.11 -6.55 -11.08
CA ASN A 769 -4.07 -7.65 -11.05
C ASN A 769 -3.42 -8.91 -10.46
N GLN A 770 -4.15 -9.65 -9.61
CA GLN A 770 -3.69 -10.91 -9.03
C GLN A 770 -3.35 -11.98 -10.06
N SER A 771 -3.89 -11.89 -11.29
CA SER A 771 -3.56 -12.80 -12.39
C SER A 771 -2.21 -12.49 -13.07
N LEU A 772 -1.61 -11.32 -12.80
CA LEU A 772 -0.30 -10.93 -13.34
C LEU A 772 0.79 -11.52 -12.46
N THR A 773 1.40 -12.62 -12.90
CA THR A 773 2.57 -13.20 -12.24
C THR A 773 3.81 -12.40 -12.64
N LEU A 774 4.55 -11.88 -11.66
CA LEU A 774 5.83 -11.19 -11.84
C LEU A 774 6.92 -11.92 -11.08
N ASP A 775 8.16 -11.88 -11.60
CA ASP A 775 9.36 -12.31 -10.87
C ASP A 775 9.93 -11.16 -10.03
N GLY A 776 9.76 -9.93 -10.52
CA GLY A 776 10.13 -8.71 -9.82
C GLY A 776 9.23 -8.46 -8.61
N ILE A 777 9.82 -7.94 -7.54
CA ILE A 777 9.09 -7.61 -6.31
C ILE A 777 9.00 -6.10 -6.11
N ASN A 778 8.01 -5.67 -5.33
CA ASN A 778 7.88 -4.29 -4.91
C ASN A 778 8.92 -3.94 -3.84
N LEU A 779 9.79 -2.97 -4.12
CA LEU A 779 10.78 -2.43 -3.19
C LEU A 779 10.53 -0.95 -2.82
N TRP A 780 9.35 -0.41 -3.15
CA TRP A 780 9.05 1.02 -2.96
C TRP A 780 9.08 1.40 -1.48
N THR A 781 8.50 0.56 -0.62
CA THR A 781 8.48 0.79 0.84
C THR A 781 9.89 0.85 1.41
N GLU A 782 10.77 -0.05 1.00
CA GLU A 782 12.18 -0.10 1.41
C GLU A 782 12.94 1.12 0.88
N LEU A 783 12.70 1.50 -0.38
CA LEU A 783 13.28 2.70 -0.98
C LEU A 783 12.87 3.97 -0.23
N VAL A 784 11.61 4.08 0.19
CA VAL A 784 11.11 5.25 0.95
C VAL A 784 11.60 5.24 2.39
N THR A 785 11.45 4.12 3.11
CA THR A 785 11.57 4.07 4.57
C THR A 785 12.95 3.69 5.10
N SER A 786 13.86 3.15 4.28
CA SER A 786 15.16 2.69 4.78
C SER A 786 15.92 3.81 5.51
N LYS A 787 16.07 3.63 6.83
CA LYS A 787 16.71 4.57 7.78
C LYS A 787 18.18 4.25 8.02
N THR A 788 18.70 3.13 7.52
CA THR A 788 20.02 2.62 7.91
C THR A 788 20.88 2.24 6.71
N ASP A 789 22.16 2.65 6.75
CA ASP A 789 23.24 2.16 5.88
C ASP A 789 23.54 0.66 6.12
N THR A 790 22.96 0.04 7.15
CA THR A 790 23.00 -1.40 7.40
C THR A 790 21.84 -2.10 6.72
N PRO A 791 22.09 -3.19 5.97
CA PRO A 791 21.04 -3.91 5.26
C PRO A 791 20.04 -4.49 6.28
N PRO A 792 18.72 -4.34 6.08
CA PRO A 792 17.84 -5.40 6.58
C PRO A 792 18.29 -6.65 5.82
N TYR A 793 18.82 -7.64 6.53
CA TYR A 793 19.12 -8.95 5.98
C TYR A 793 17.79 -9.62 5.59
N SER A 794 17.15 -9.15 4.52
CA SER A 794 16.12 -9.91 3.83
C SER A 794 16.85 -10.80 2.84
N GLU A 795 16.72 -12.11 3.02
CA GLU A 795 17.28 -13.07 2.08
C GLU A 795 16.61 -12.86 0.72
N ARG A 796 17.39 -12.47 -0.30
CA ARG A 796 16.90 -12.21 -1.64
C ARG A 796 17.44 -13.25 -2.62
N GLU A 797 16.54 -13.74 -3.46
CA GLU A 797 16.87 -14.60 -4.61
C GLU A 797 16.85 -13.75 -5.89
N ILE A 798 17.91 -13.84 -6.70
CA ILE A 798 18.05 -13.13 -7.98
C ILE A 798 18.60 -14.10 -9.02
N VAL A 799 17.90 -14.25 -10.13
CA VAL A 799 18.38 -14.98 -11.31
C VAL A 799 19.00 -13.99 -12.28
N HIS A 800 20.34 -13.96 -12.33
CA HIS A 800 21.06 -13.06 -13.25
C HIS A 800 21.06 -13.59 -14.68
N SER A 801 21.20 -14.91 -14.82
CA SER A 801 21.11 -15.62 -16.10
C SER A 801 20.73 -17.07 -15.87
N LEU A 802 19.82 -17.58 -16.70
CA LEU A 802 19.45 -18.99 -16.74
C LEU A 802 19.20 -19.37 -18.20
N ASP A 803 20.20 -19.96 -18.83
CA ASP A 803 20.11 -20.48 -20.19
C ASP A 803 20.44 -21.97 -20.23
N ASN A 804 19.41 -22.77 -20.48
CA ASN A 804 19.53 -24.22 -20.61
C ASN A 804 20.24 -24.65 -21.89
N GLN A 805 20.17 -23.84 -22.95
CA GLN A 805 20.76 -24.16 -24.24
C GLN A 805 22.28 -23.93 -24.23
N ALA A 806 22.74 -22.83 -23.63
CA ALA A 806 24.17 -22.57 -23.44
C ALA A 806 24.76 -23.19 -22.15
N GLU A 807 23.94 -23.86 -21.34
CA GLU A 807 24.28 -24.36 -20.00
C GLU A 807 24.93 -23.30 -19.09
N MET A 808 24.46 -22.06 -19.18
CA MET A 808 24.97 -20.91 -18.43
C MET A 808 23.97 -20.46 -17.35
N TYR A 809 24.39 -20.60 -16.09
CA TYR A 809 23.59 -20.31 -14.90
C TYR A 809 24.34 -19.34 -13.98
N SER A 810 23.70 -18.24 -13.62
CA SER A 810 24.17 -17.28 -12.63
C SER A 810 23.03 -16.89 -11.71
N TYR A 811 23.12 -17.31 -10.45
CA TYR A 811 22.03 -17.24 -9.47
C TYR A 811 22.55 -16.79 -8.12
N SER A 812 21.88 -15.82 -7.49
CA SER A 812 22.19 -15.34 -6.15
C SER A 812 21.09 -15.69 -5.16
N LYS A 813 21.51 -16.15 -3.98
CA LYS A 813 20.64 -16.38 -2.82
C LYS A 813 21.30 -15.82 -1.57
N GLY A 814 20.67 -14.78 -1.01
CA GLY A 814 21.21 -14.02 0.12
C GLY A 814 22.57 -13.41 -0.20
N GLN A 815 23.62 -13.86 0.48
CA GLN A 815 24.98 -13.35 0.28
C GLN A 815 25.80 -14.12 -0.75
N TYR A 816 25.28 -15.24 -1.25
CA TYR A 816 26.01 -16.15 -2.12
C TYR A 816 25.57 -16.02 -3.57
N LYS A 817 26.53 -16.15 -4.49
CA LYS A 817 26.31 -16.24 -5.93
C LYS A 817 26.91 -17.53 -6.45
N TYR A 818 26.09 -18.33 -7.12
CA TYR A 818 26.46 -19.56 -7.81
C TYR A 818 26.61 -19.27 -9.30
N ILE A 819 27.67 -19.82 -9.92
CA ILE A 819 27.88 -19.75 -11.37
C ILE A 819 28.25 -21.14 -11.90
N LYS A 820 27.66 -21.54 -13.02
CA LYS A 820 28.07 -22.70 -13.82
C LYS A 820 27.91 -22.35 -15.30
N GLY A 821 28.92 -22.69 -16.10
CA GLY A 821 28.98 -22.30 -17.51
C GLY A 821 29.27 -20.80 -17.69
N THR A 822 29.61 -20.43 -18.92
CA THR A 822 29.93 -19.05 -19.33
C THR A 822 29.72 -18.91 -20.83
N SER A 823 29.84 -17.70 -21.35
CA SER A 823 29.77 -17.42 -22.79
C SER A 823 31.16 -17.37 -23.43
N LEU A 824 31.19 -17.49 -24.77
CA LEU A 824 32.39 -17.30 -25.60
C LEU A 824 33.62 -18.05 -25.07
N GLU A 825 33.45 -19.30 -24.65
CA GLU A 825 34.52 -20.19 -24.19
C GLU A 825 35.36 -19.58 -23.03
N GLY A 826 34.75 -18.72 -22.20
CA GLY A 826 35.40 -18.15 -21.03
C GLY A 826 36.37 -17.00 -21.33
N ARG A 827 36.36 -16.46 -22.57
CA ARG A 827 37.18 -15.28 -22.93
C ARG A 827 36.95 -14.08 -22.03
N TYR A 828 35.75 -13.99 -21.42
CA TYR A 828 35.35 -12.90 -20.55
C TYR A 828 35.38 -13.26 -19.05
N ASP A 829 36.01 -14.36 -18.66
CA ASP A 829 36.00 -14.83 -17.28
C ASP A 829 37.07 -14.17 -16.38
N TYR A 830 37.60 -13.02 -16.75
CA TYR A 830 38.70 -12.35 -16.05
C TYR A 830 38.37 -10.88 -15.76
N HIS A 831 39.26 -10.17 -15.07
CA HIS A 831 39.15 -8.72 -14.96
C HIS A 831 39.71 -8.12 -16.25
N LEU A 832 38.85 -7.44 -17.02
CA LEU A 832 39.16 -7.00 -18.39
C LEU A 832 39.49 -5.52 -18.49
N SER A 833 39.19 -4.75 -17.44
CA SER A 833 39.52 -3.33 -17.31
C SER A 833 40.46 -3.12 -16.12
N GLN A 834 41.17 -2.00 -16.10
CA GLN A 834 41.98 -1.57 -14.96
C GLN A 834 41.76 -0.09 -14.73
N ARG A 835 41.62 0.31 -13.47
CA ARG A 835 41.53 1.72 -13.10
C ARG A 835 42.95 2.33 -13.02
N PRO A 836 43.19 3.52 -13.60
CA PRO A 836 44.48 4.20 -13.46
C PRO A 836 44.92 4.37 -12.01
N LYS A 837 46.24 4.34 -11.76
CA LYS A 837 46.78 4.53 -10.41
C LYS A 837 46.52 5.96 -9.91
N LYS A 838 46.80 6.95 -10.77
CA LYS A 838 46.59 8.38 -10.51
C LYS A 838 45.28 8.83 -11.11
N ILE A 839 44.70 9.89 -10.55
CA ILE A 839 43.60 10.60 -11.18
C ILE A 839 44.19 11.44 -12.31
N ILE A 840 43.60 11.34 -13.50
CA ILE A 840 44.10 12.01 -14.70
C ILE A 840 43.16 13.10 -15.22
N ASP A 841 41.89 13.12 -14.81
CA ASP A 841 40.97 14.21 -15.15
C ASP A 841 41.42 15.52 -14.45
N PRO A 842 41.75 16.59 -15.19
CA PRO A 842 42.14 17.87 -14.61
C PRO A 842 41.01 18.53 -13.79
N ARG A 843 39.75 18.21 -14.08
CA ARG A 843 38.56 18.74 -13.39
C ARG A 843 38.39 18.15 -11.99
N GLU A 844 39.05 17.02 -11.67
CA GLU A 844 38.97 16.38 -10.36
C GLU A 844 39.37 17.32 -9.21
N LYS A 845 40.31 18.25 -9.44
CA LYS A 845 40.72 19.25 -8.45
C LYS A 845 39.55 20.07 -7.92
N TYR A 846 38.53 20.27 -8.75
CA TYR A 846 37.32 21.03 -8.46
C TYR A 846 36.08 20.13 -8.51
N TYR A 847 36.22 18.84 -8.18
CA TYR A 847 35.20 17.81 -8.37
C TYR A 847 33.83 18.22 -7.78
N TYR A 848 33.80 18.69 -6.52
CA TYR A 848 32.56 19.07 -5.87
C TYR A 848 31.98 20.39 -6.40
N GLU A 849 32.84 21.31 -6.84
CA GLU A 849 32.43 22.56 -7.49
C GLU A 849 31.80 22.28 -8.86
N ASN A 850 32.37 21.37 -9.65
CA ASN A 850 31.80 20.93 -10.93
C ASN A 850 30.41 20.30 -10.74
N ILE A 851 30.23 19.48 -9.70
CA ILE A 851 28.91 18.93 -9.35
C ILE A 851 27.94 20.05 -9.00
N ARG A 852 28.34 21.01 -8.16
CA ARG A 852 27.46 22.15 -7.80
C ARG A 852 27.05 22.99 -8.99
N GLN A 853 27.93 23.15 -9.97
CA GLN A 853 27.66 23.92 -11.19
C GLN A 853 26.80 23.15 -12.21
N SER A 854 26.60 21.84 -12.01
CA SER A 854 25.80 21.01 -12.92
C SER A 854 24.32 21.39 -12.91
N ALA A 855 23.64 21.20 -14.04
CA ALA A 855 22.23 21.53 -14.19
C ALA A 855 21.35 20.68 -13.26
N ALA A 856 21.70 19.40 -13.08
CA ALA A 856 21.01 18.53 -12.13
C ALA A 856 21.14 19.04 -10.69
N PHE A 857 22.33 19.44 -10.23
CA PHE A 857 22.48 19.96 -8.87
C PHE A 857 21.63 21.22 -8.65
N GLN A 858 21.66 22.14 -9.62
CA GLN A 858 20.89 23.39 -9.53
C GLN A 858 19.39 23.14 -9.40
N ALA A 859 18.87 22.14 -10.11
CA ALA A 859 17.48 21.72 -10.05
C ALA A 859 17.12 20.99 -8.73
N LEU A 860 18.00 20.12 -8.24
CA LEU A 860 17.69 19.20 -7.15
C LEU A 860 17.93 19.77 -5.75
N GLN A 861 18.90 20.68 -5.58
CA GLN A 861 19.33 21.19 -4.26
C GLN A 861 18.19 21.77 -3.40
N LYS A 862 17.16 22.34 -4.03
CA LYS A 862 16.01 22.94 -3.34
C LYS A 862 15.09 21.93 -2.64
N TYR A 863 15.25 20.65 -2.94
CA TYR A 863 14.50 19.55 -2.32
C TYR A 863 15.28 18.88 -1.18
N ASP A 864 16.49 19.33 -0.87
CA ASP A 864 17.27 18.74 0.21
C ASP A 864 16.77 19.19 1.59
N GLU A 865 16.54 18.23 2.49
CA GLU A 865 16.28 18.53 3.91
C GLU A 865 17.52 19.11 4.61
N LYS A 866 18.71 18.73 4.11
CA LYS A 866 20.01 19.14 4.65
C LYS A 866 20.97 19.43 3.49
N PRO A 867 21.70 20.56 3.51
CA PRO A 867 22.65 20.89 2.47
C PRO A 867 23.66 19.76 2.19
N LEU A 868 23.91 19.52 0.90
CA LEU A 868 24.88 18.54 0.43
C LEU A 868 26.30 19.14 0.44
N THR A 869 27.02 18.95 1.56
CA THR A 869 28.38 19.47 1.76
C THR A 869 29.46 18.65 1.03
N ASN A 870 30.65 19.22 0.82
CA ASN A 870 31.81 18.49 0.24
C ASN A 870 32.11 17.19 0.99
N SER A 871 32.07 17.23 2.32
CA SER A 871 32.31 16.05 3.17
C SER A 871 31.24 14.98 2.99
N ARG A 872 29.96 15.36 2.84
CA ARG A 872 28.88 14.40 2.56
C ARG A 872 29.04 13.74 1.20
N MET A 873 29.30 14.51 0.15
CA MET A 873 29.56 13.97 -1.19
C MET A 873 30.78 13.05 -1.19
N HIS A 874 31.86 13.45 -0.51
CA HIS A 874 33.06 12.63 -0.36
C HIS A 874 32.74 11.27 0.29
N ASN A 875 32.02 11.30 1.42
CA ASN A 875 31.65 10.08 2.15
C ASN A 875 30.76 9.16 1.31
N LEU A 876 29.81 9.73 0.54
CA LEU A 876 28.98 8.95 -0.39
C LEU A 876 29.82 8.32 -1.50
N ARG A 877 30.74 9.07 -2.14
CA ARG A 877 31.67 8.55 -3.17
C ARG A 877 32.50 7.39 -2.65
N VAL A 878 33.06 7.53 -1.45
CA VAL A 878 33.88 6.49 -0.80
C VAL A 878 33.05 5.25 -0.53
N LYS A 879 31.86 5.38 0.08
CA LYS A 879 30.99 4.25 0.39
C LYS A 879 30.38 3.59 -0.87
N ALA A 880 30.18 4.35 -1.95
CA ALA A 880 29.65 3.83 -3.21
C ALA A 880 30.70 3.05 -4.02
N SER A 881 31.98 3.32 -3.78
CA SER A 881 33.09 2.60 -4.39
C SER A 881 33.16 1.15 -3.89
N VAL A 882 33.44 0.22 -4.79
CA VAL A 882 33.67 -1.19 -4.46
C VAL A 882 35.18 -1.42 -4.30
N GLN A 883 35.58 -2.14 -3.25
CA GLN A 883 36.96 -2.51 -2.97
C GLN A 883 37.06 -4.03 -2.95
N CYS A 884 38.06 -4.60 -3.63
CA CYS A 884 38.39 -6.02 -3.52
C CYS A 884 39.51 -6.21 -2.49
N GLU A 885 39.44 -7.24 -1.65
CA GLU A 885 40.54 -7.56 -0.73
C GLU A 885 41.78 -8.06 -1.50
N ALA A 886 42.87 -7.29 -1.50
CA ALA A 886 44.11 -7.59 -2.23
C ALA A 886 45.00 -8.70 -1.59
N LYS A 887 44.46 -9.57 -0.74
CA LYS A 887 45.27 -10.54 0.02
C LYS A 887 45.37 -11.90 -0.68
N SER A 888 46.48 -12.07 -1.39
CA SER A 888 47.15 -13.35 -1.74
C SER A 888 46.21 -14.49 -2.13
N LEU A 889 45.68 -14.44 -3.36
CA LEU A 889 45.02 -15.61 -3.95
C LEU A 889 46.05 -16.74 -4.06
N LYS A 890 45.76 -17.88 -3.43
CA LYS A 890 46.48 -19.12 -3.76
C LYS A 890 46.18 -19.44 -5.24
N PRO A 891 47.15 -19.94 -6.03
CA PRO A 891 46.98 -20.19 -7.47
C PRO A 891 45.74 -21.01 -7.86
N ASN A 892 45.22 -21.84 -6.95
CA ASN A 892 44.04 -22.70 -7.16
C ASN A 892 42.71 -22.13 -6.61
N SER A 893 42.58 -20.82 -6.42
CA SER A 893 41.35 -20.20 -5.87
C SER A 893 40.41 -19.57 -6.89
N ASN A 894 40.86 -19.37 -8.13
CA ASN A 894 40.03 -18.83 -9.21
C ASN A 894 39.10 -19.91 -9.76
N CYS A 895 37.79 -19.61 -9.84
CA CYS A 895 36.84 -20.51 -10.50
C CYS A 895 36.99 -20.46 -12.03
N LYS A 896 36.88 -21.63 -12.65
CA LYS A 896 36.69 -21.81 -14.09
C LYS A 896 35.31 -22.44 -14.37
N PRO A 897 34.30 -21.65 -14.74
CA PRO A 897 32.91 -22.11 -14.80
C PRO A 897 32.62 -23.16 -15.89
N LEU A 898 33.53 -23.35 -16.85
CA LEU A 898 33.46 -24.43 -17.85
C LEU A 898 33.94 -25.80 -17.31
N GLU A 899 34.80 -25.79 -16.30
CA GLU A 899 35.41 -27.01 -15.72
C GLU A 899 34.73 -27.40 -14.40
N GLU A 900 34.19 -26.42 -13.66
CA GLU A 900 33.62 -26.63 -12.33
C GLU A 900 32.50 -25.63 -12.01
N GLU A 901 31.74 -25.91 -10.96
CA GLU A 901 30.79 -24.95 -10.39
C GLU A 901 31.51 -23.94 -9.49
N CYS A 902 31.02 -22.71 -9.50
CA CYS A 902 31.55 -21.62 -8.70
C CYS A 902 30.58 -21.20 -7.60
N LEU A 903 31.12 -20.82 -6.45
CA LEU A 903 30.37 -20.18 -5.38
C LEU A 903 31.16 -19.01 -4.80
N PHE A 904 30.54 -17.84 -4.70
CA PHE A 904 31.16 -16.63 -4.12
C PHE A 904 30.28 -16.04 -3.05
N ASN A 905 30.88 -15.46 -2.01
CA ASN A 905 30.17 -14.58 -1.08
C ASN A 905 30.35 -13.14 -1.59
N VAL A 906 29.42 -12.65 -2.42
CA VAL A 906 29.52 -11.33 -3.09
C VAL A 906 29.35 -10.13 -2.16
N TRP A 907 29.13 -10.38 -0.87
CA TRP A 907 29.15 -9.34 0.15
C TRP A 907 30.54 -9.06 0.68
N LYS A 908 31.38 -10.10 0.78
CA LYS A 908 32.78 -10.01 1.22
C LYS A 908 33.76 -9.99 0.05
N ASP A 909 33.42 -10.67 -1.03
CA ASP A 909 34.19 -10.81 -2.25
C ASP A 909 33.34 -10.36 -3.46
N PRO A 910 33.08 -9.05 -3.60
CA PRO A 910 32.30 -8.51 -4.72
C PRO A 910 33.00 -8.65 -6.08
N CYS A 911 34.24 -9.11 -6.11
CA CYS A 911 35.07 -9.22 -7.31
C CYS A 911 35.26 -10.68 -7.74
N GLU A 912 34.56 -11.62 -7.08
CA GLU A 912 34.48 -13.04 -7.44
C GLU A 912 35.87 -13.68 -7.59
N GLN A 913 36.76 -13.38 -6.64
CA GLN A 913 38.15 -13.80 -6.66
C GLN A 913 38.36 -15.16 -5.99
N ARG A 914 37.55 -15.52 -4.98
CA ARG A 914 37.72 -16.73 -4.19
C ARG A 914 36.56 -17.70 -4.36
N ASN A 915 36.78 -18.76 -5.14
CA ASN A 915 35.82 -19.84 -5.27
C ASN A 915 35.67 -20.62 -3.94
N LEU A 916 34.45 -20.66 -3.41
CA LEU A 916 34.09 -21.35 -2.17
C LEU A 916 33.55 -22.76 -2.42
N ALA A 917 33.22 -23.12 -3.66
CA ALA A 917 32.55 -24.38 -4.00
C ALA A 917 33.36 -25.64 -3.62
N ARG A 918 34.70 -25.53 -3.57
CA ARG A 918 35.60 -26.64 -3.20
C ARG A 918 35.70 -26.91 -1.70
N LEU A 919 35.12 -26.07 -0.85
CA LEU A 919 35.26 -26.17 0.61
C LEU A 919 34.04 -26.85 1.21
N HIS A 920 34.24 -28.03 1.83
CA HIS A 920 33.18 -28.87 2.41
C HIS A 920 32.16 -28.15 3.29
N LYS A 921 32.58 -27.08 3.99
CA LYS A 921 31.67 -26.28 4.82
C LYS A 921 30.55 -25.58 4.04
N TYR A 922 30.62 -25.50 2.70
CA TYR A 922 29.59 -24.92 1.84
C TYR A 922 28.80 -25.97 1.03
N ASP A 923 29.02 -27.27 1.24
CA ASP A 923 28.36 -28.34 0.47
C ASP A 923 26.83 -28.26 0.57
N ASN A 924 26.30 -27.90 1.75
CA ASN A 924 24.86 -27.70 1.95
C ASN A 924 24.30 -26.52 1.14
N ILE A 925 25.05 -25.42 1.05
CA ILE A 925 24.65 -24.24 0.25
C ILE A 925 24.68 -24.59 -1.23
N MET A 926 25.74 -25.25 -1.70
CA MET A 926 25.83 -25.74 -3.08
C MET A 926 24.66 -26.66 -3.43
N LYS A 927 24.34 -27.62 -2.56
CA LYS A 927 23.20 -28.53 -2.76
C LYS A 927 21.88 -27.75 -2.87
N SER A 928 21.62 -26.82 -1.95
CA SER A 928 20.40 -25.98 -1.99
C SER A 928 20.32 -25.17 -3.29
N MET A 929 21.41 -24.53 -3.72
CA MET A 929 21.39 -23.71 -4.93
C MET A 929 21.23 -24.56 -6.20
N ARG A 930 21.77 -25.78 -6.25
CA ARG A 930 21.52 -26.73 -7.34
C ARG A 930 20.05 -27.14 -7.40
N GLU A 931 19.44 -27.45 -6.26
CA GLU A 931 18.01 -27.78 -6.19
C GLU A 931 17.13 -26.61 -6.65
N ASP A 932 17.47 -25.38 -6.25
CA ASP A 932 16.76 -24.17 -6.68
C ASP A 932 16.90 -23.96 -8.20
N ILE A 933 18.09 -24.15 -8.77
CA ILE A 933 18.30 -24.09 -10.22
C ILE A 933 17.46 -25.15 -10.93
N LEU A 934 17.39 -26.39 -10.43
CA LEU A 934 16.55 -27.43 -11.05
C LEU A 934 15.07 -27.05 -11.06
N LYS A 935 14.57 -26.41 -9.98
CA LYS A 935 13.19 -25.89 -9.91
C LYS A 935 12.98 -24.75 -10.91
N LEU A 936 13.90 -23.80 -10.98
CA LEU A 936 13.83 -22.68 -11.92
C LEU A 936 13.88 -23.15 -13.38
N LYS A 937 14.71 -24.16 -13.68
CA LYS A 937 14.77 -24.79 -15.01
C LYS A 937 13.45 -25.41 -15.42
N ALA A 938 12.69 -25.97 -14.48
CA ALA A 938 11.40 -26.60 -14.76
C ALA A 938 10.31 -25.59 -15.15
N THR A 939 10.48 -24.30 -14.82
CA THR A 939 9.54 -23.23 -15.18
C THR A 939 10.01 -22.41 -16.39
N ALA A 940 11.18 -22.70 -16.94
CA ALA A 940 11.76 -21.95 -18.03
C ALA A 940 11.00 -22.14 -19.35
N ALA A 941 10.66 -21.03 -19.99
CA ALA A 941 10.18 -21.02 -21.37
C ALA A 941 11.33 -21.44 -22.30
N PRO A 942 11.05 -22.12 -23.43
CA PRO A 942 12.07 -22.38 -24.44
C PRO A 942 12.60 -21.05 -24.99
N PRO A 943 13.91 -20.94 -25.29
CA PRO A 943 14.46 -19.72 -25.89
C PRO A 943 13.76 -19.40 -27.22
N LEU A 944 13.28 -18.18 -27.35
CA LEU A 944 12.88 -17.61 -28.62
C LEU A 944 14.15 -17.38 -29.43
N THR A 945 14.32 -18.15 -30.48
CA THR A 945 15.40 -17.98 -31.46
C THR A 945 14.75 -18.06 -32.84
N GLY A 946 15.05 -17.07 -33.68
CA GLY A 946 14.65 -17.06 -35.08
C GLY A 946 15.89 -17.15 -35.95
N ARG A 947 15.83 -17.85 -37.08
CA ARG A 947 16.84 -17.63 -38.12
C ARG A 947 16.38 -16.44 -38.95
N GLY A 948 17.23 -15.42 -39.06
CA GLY A 948 17.03 -14.37 -40.04
C GLY A 948 16.93 -14.95 -41.45
N SER A 949 16.02 -14.41 -42.26
CA SER A 949 15.86 -14.79 -43.67
C SER A 949 16.40 -13.66 -44.56
N PRO A 950 17.06 -13.98 -45.70
CA PRO A 950 17.41 -12.98 -46.72
C PRO A 950 16.20 -12.20 -47.27
N GLU A 951 14.98 -12.70 -47.06
CA GLU A 951 13.74 -11.98 -47.43
C GLU A 951 13.43 -10.81 -46.49
N TYR A 952 13.99 -10.80 -45.28
CA TYR A 952 13.82 -9.74 -44.28
C TYR A 952 14.92 -8.67 -44.35
N ASP A 953 15.83 -8.81 -45.32
CA ASP A 953 16.95 -7.90 -45.51
C ASP A 953 16.48 -6.50 -45.97
N PRO A 954 17.01 -5.41 -45.41
CA PRO A 954 16.62 -4.04 -45.77
C PRO A 954 16.84 -3.71 -47.26
N SER A 955 17.73 -4.42 -47.97
CA SER A 955 17.90 -4.29 -49.43
C SER A 955 16.62 -4.60 -50.22
N ARG A 956 15.67 -5.33 -49.63
CA ARG A 956 14.35 -5.62 -50.22
C ARG A 956 13.27 -4.61 -49.83
N TYR A 957 13.62 -3.62 -48.99
CA TYR A 957 12.71 -2.63 -48.42
C TYR A 957 13.32 -1.22 -48.47
N ASP A 958 13.87 -0.82 -49.62
CA ASP A 958 14.43 0.53 -49.80
C ASP A 958 15.50 0.90 -48.76
N CYS A 959 16.39 -0.05 -48.47
CA CYS A 959 17.50 0.11 -47.54
C CYS A 959 17.08 0.58 -46.15
N THR A 960 15.89 0.15 -45.73
CA THR A 960 15.24 0.55 -44.50
C THR A 960 14.89 -0.68 -43.68
N TRP A 961 15.30 -0.69 -42.42
CA TRP A 961 14.72 -1.64 -41.48
C TRP A 961 13.25 -1.31 -41.31
N THR A 962 12.33 -2.27 -41.37
CA THR A 962 10.89 -2.00 -41.34
C THR A 962 10.12 -3.21 -40.81
N ASN A 963 8.79 -3.09 -40.73
CA ASN A 963 7.92 -4.21 -40.39
C ASN A 963 7.80 -5.16 -41.59
N TYR A 964 8.90 -5.84 -41.94
CA TYR A 964 9.05 -6.68 -43.13
C TYR A 964 8.11 -7.89 -43.17
N LEU A 965 7.43 -8.25 -42.06
CA LEU A 965 6.41 -9.29 -42.04
C LEU A 965 5.00 -8.76 -42.38
N ASP A 966 4.80 -7.44 -42.39
CA ASP A 966 3.53 -6.79 -42.73
C ASP A 966 3.43 -6.37 -44.20
N ILE A 967 4.54 -6.46 -44.95
CA ILE A 967 4.65 -6.01 -46.34
C ILE A 967 5.38 -7.04 -47.19
N PHE A 968 5.06 -7.11 -48.49
CA PHE A 968 5.74 -8.04 -49.40
C PHE A 968 7.15 -7.55 -49.74
N PRO A 969 8.17 -8.44 -49.76
CA PRO A 969 9.52 -8.09 -50.19
C PRO A 969 9.55 -7.71 -51.66
N LYS A 970 10.49 -6.84 -52.05
CA LYS A 970 10.81 -6.64 -53.46
C LYS A 970 11.41 -7.92 -54.05
N ASN A 971 11.07 -8.19 -55.32
CA ASN A 971 11.60 -9.32 -56.09
C ASN A 971 13.10 -9.18 -56.42
N TYR A 972 13.70 -8.02 -56.16
CA TYR A 972 15.11 -7.73 -56.35
C TYR A 972 15.72 -7.13 -55.06
N MET A 973 17.04 -7.19 -54.95
CA MET A 973 17.79 -6.58 -53.85
C MET A 973 18.46 -5.29 -54.33
N LEU A 974 18.33 -4.21 -53.56
CA LEU A 974 19.05 -2.96 -53.78
C LEU A 974 20.47 -3.06 -53.20
N PRO A 975 21.51 -2.57 -53.91
CA PRO A 975 22.85 -2.47 -53.35
C PRO A 975 22.91 -1.30 -52.36
N CYS A 976 22.43 -1.52 -51.13
CA CYS A 976 22.37 -0.46 -50.12
C CYS A 976 23.74 0.16 -49.91
N ASN A 977 23.77 1.49 -50.02
CA ASN A 977 24.91 2.35 -49.77
C ASN A 977 24.38 3.68 -49.23
N ARG A 978 25.28 4.56 -48.76
CA ARG A 978 24.88 5.84 -48.16
C ARG A 978 24.07 6.77 -49.09
N GLU A 979 24.23 6.64 -50.41
CA GLU A 979 23.49 7.46 -51.40
C GLU A 979 22.05 6.95 -51.62
N LEU A 980 21.82 5.65 -51.44
CA LEU A 980 20.53 5.00 -51.70
C LEU A 980 19.64 4.86 -50.46
N LEU A 981 20.07 5.40 -49.30
CA LEU A 981 19.27 5.44 -48.09
C LEU A 981 17.98 6.28 -48.29
N PRO A 982 16.90 6.01 -47.55
CA PRO A 982 15.63 6.74 -47.72
C PRO A 982 15.78 8.26 -47.49
N CYS A 983 16.66 8.67 -46.57
CA CYS A 983 16.82 10.07 -46.17
C CYS A 983 17.83 10.87 -47.00
N SER A 984 18.63 10.23 -47.87
CA SER A 984 19.58 10.93 -48.76
C SER A 984 18.90 11.57 -49.98
N ARG A 985 17.64 11.20 -50.27
CA ARG A 985 16.85 11.76 -51.40
C ARG A 985 16.01 12.99 -51.05
N ILE A 986 15.96 13.35 -49.77
CA ILE A 986 15.12 14.44 -49.22
C ILE A 986 15.98 15.68 -48.88
N ALA A 987 17.31 15.55 -48.91
CA ALA A 987 18.27 16.62 -48.65
C ALA A 987 18.48 17.53 -49.87
#